data_AF-A0A390B9Y2-F1
#
_entry.id   AF-A0A390B9Y2-F1
#
_cell.length_a   1.000
_cell.length_b   1.000
_cell.length_c   1.000
_cell.angle_alpha   90.00
_cell.angle_beta   90.00
_cell.angle_gamma   90.00
#
_symmetry.space_group_name_H-M   'P 1'
#
loop_
_entity.id
_entity.type
_entity.pdbx_description
1 polymer ?
#
loop_
_entity_poly.entity_id
_entity_poly.type
_entity_poly.pdbx_seq_one_letter_code
_entity_poly.pdbx_strand_id
1 'polypeptide(L)'
;MINKEQLDLLYKLKKEVEKSRNEALLHTINQVIKKVYLQQYTCSFVGHFSAGKSTLINLLIEQDILPSSPVPTTSNTAIVSVSDNHDIIANLPNQTYAKLSNYDEVREMNRQNVDVESVEINFQSAKFENGFTLQDTPGVDSNVASHQSITEQYMYTSNMIFYTVDYNHVQSELNFKFMKHINDVGIPVVFIINQIDKHQDDELSFSTFKSRVEKSIADWGIKLERTFYVSKFDHPENELEVLSSYLISLDQHRETIEDYTSRTVEYITEAQLDYIQSEIQEVLEDLGIEEAEFEQAFLNSQQHQAISEEAQLLNNPDELMAFLKNKRKNILENAYIMPHNMREMLRSYLESMSQDFNVGGFFNKKKKKLQIQQQRLLTATDALQEHVNQQIRQPMREDMSFVTRFINKKEASDKVLNQHYDVKPEMIEDLYQPQTSISNTYVLTFSDEVVKAIKKYVEQQSTPIFKEIIENVQADELPTEESDDLKEYQRYTELNELRQSLTTKNYRHYYIHLDESLDKLIGRQETTYQVATDNTQDNRDNQQLNQNTATTNMSIDIQKALDIISDVPLFKRTKQDIHETLTRIDNKLIKIGVFGTFSAGKSSLINALLGEHILVSSPNPTTAATTEISYGDESYITLKSQSQLLDEINAVVEYQDISFSTIEEFINWDLEKLKSHLNKNQLAFIQAVEKHYKLYVNMLENGEKHAINQQELKKWSAEDEYATFVKTVHIALMHDWLKGKIIVDSLGLHSNNQRHTNETEQILTSSDLILYVSYFNHSFTDNDKAFIEHMKDMNQLNENQAFKMVINAADLAESQDDLEAVETYVSDALRQVHLQSDIFAVSSRNALQAEDKGIDQLKQSIQQFVDVESKSILEQQMIHQLQQMDRSYVEMITEFETNKADISRRQQRLTDYKDKQRLQHQLIDATLQHTDNEVEEQVYHLNARLKLQLLDDVKSVFNSQMTQNSDFNEEKKVSTKVYLDQIHQRLFLEQSLITERIKKYFNKQLTKQIAPIVQQLADLHVIVNPQFNFESANIEQPLLHIDFNDMLNALPKQLTKRKILNPNGQRDIHESICQSTLGLLQPQMGLLRQQLELYVKQMAVEAESQFESFEANIQTQINDLLAFDLDTTLINQLKDKHQQLKTILY
;
A
#
# COMPACT_ATOMS: atom_id res chain seq x y z
N MET A 1 39.76 -21.97 31.04
CA MET A 1 38.53 -21.85 30.24
C MET A 1 38.12 -23.24 29.81
N ILE A 2 36.87 -23.62 30.07
CA ILE A 2 36.27 -24.84 29.49
C ILE A 2 35.92 -24.49 28.02
N ASN A 3 35.99 -25.45 27.08
CA ASN A 3 35.71 -25.23 25.64
C ASN A 3 36.63 -24.23 24.90
N LYS A 4 37.91 -24.14 25.30
CA LYS A 4 38.85 -23.14 24.74
C LYS A 4 39.03 -23.25 23.21
N GLU A 5 38.99 -24.45 22.66
CA GLU A 5 39.14 -24.68 21.21
C GLU A 5 37.91 -24.20 20.43
N GLN A 6 36.70 -24.47 20.95
CA GLN A 6 35.43 -24.02 20.36
C GLN A 6 35.30 -22.49 20.44
N LEU A 7 35.65 -21.88 21.58
CA LEU A 7 35.67 -20.43 21.75
C LEU A 7 36.71 -19.76 20.85
N ASP A 8 37.90 -20.35 20.65
CA ASP A 8 38.91 -19.86 19.72
C ASP A 8 38.39 -19.85 18.27
N LEU A 9 37.73 -20.95 17.86
CA LEU A 9 37.16 -21.05 16.53
C LEU A 9 36.03 -20.02 16.30
N LEU A 10 35.09 -19.91 17.24
CA LEU A 10 33.98 -18.97 17.15
C LEU A 10 34.44 -17.51 17.21
N TYR A 11 35.44 -17.19 18.03
CA TYR A 11 35.99 -15.85 18.11
C TYR A 11 36.75 -15.45 16.84
N LYS A 12 37.51 -16.38 16.23
CA LYS A 12 38.13 -16.15 14.92
C LYS A 12 37.08 -15.93 13.82
N LEU A 13 36.00 -16.71 13.84
CA LEU A 13 34.88 -16.54 12.90
C LEU A 13 34.19 -15.19 13.12
N LYS A 14 33.96 -14.79 14.38
CA LYS A 14 33.46 -13.46 14.74
C LYS A 14 34.34 -12.35 14.14
N LYS A 15 35.66 -12.40 14.34
CA LYS A 15 36.60 -11.40 13.80
C LYS A 15 36.60 -11.32 12.29
N GLU A 16 36.26 -12.41 11.62
CA GLU A 16 36.10 -12.40 10.18
C GLU A 16 34.77 -11.77 9.77
N VAL A 17 33.67 -12.12 10.45
CA VAL A 17 32.35 -11.54 10.19
C VAL A 17 32.30 -10.04 10.56
N GLU A 18 33.08 -9.58 11.55
CA GLU A 18 33.20 -8.15 11.93
C GLU A 18 33.74 -7.26 10.80
N LYS A 19 34.38 -7.86 9.79
CA LYS A 19 34.85 -7.14 8.59
C LYS A 19 33.70 -6.84 7.61
N SER A 20 32.47 -7.33 7.85
CA SER A 20 31.26 -6.96 7.12
C SER A 20 30.25 -6.24 8.02
N ARG A 21 29.21 -5.66 7.42
CA ARG A 21 28.09 -5.04 8.13
C ARG A 21 27.00 -6.04 8.58
N ASN A 22 27.34 -7.33 8.72
CA ASN A 22 26.35 -8.36 9.08
C ASN A 22 26.06 -8.36 10.58
N GLU A 23 25.37 -7.33 11.06
CA GLU A 23 25.07 -7.16 12.49
C GLU A 23 24.23 -8.31 13.05
N ALA A 24 23.27 -8.83 12.27
CA ALA A 24 22.44 -9.96 12.65
C ALA A 24 23.26 -11.24 12.89
N LEU A 25 24.22 -11.55 12.01
CA LEU A 25 25.07 -12.71 12.17
C LEU A 25 26.14 -12.51 13.25
N LEU A 26 26.67 -11.30 13.41
CA LEU A 26 27.53 -10.95 14.54
C LEU A 26 26.81 -11.14 15.88
N HIS A 27 25.56 -10.70 15.97
CA HIS A 27 24.72 -10.92 17.13
C HIS A 27 24.54 -12.42 17.38
N THR A 28 24.24 -13.20 16.34
CA THR A 28 24.11 -14.66 16.43
C THR A 28 25.40 -15.31 16.95
N ILE A 29 26.57 -14.94 16.40
CA ILE A 29 27.88 -15.46 16.85
C ILE A 29 28.14 -15.08 18.30
N ASN A 30 27.81 -13.86 18.72
CA ASN A 30 27.95 -13.42 20.11
C ASN A 30 27.09 -14.28 21.05
N GLN A 31 25.83 -14.60 20.67
CA GLN A 31 24.97 -15.48 21.44
C GLN A 31 25.54 -16.90 21.51
N VAL A 32 26.09 -17.41 20.42
CA VAL A 32 26.74 -18.73 20.36
C VAL A 32 28.00 -18.77 21.24
N ILE A 33 28.85 -17.73 21.19
CA ILE A 33 30.02 -17.58 22.08
C ILE A 33 29.58 -17.56 23.54
N LYS A 34 28.54 -16.78 23.86
CA LYS A 34 27.98 -16.69 25.21
C LYS A 34 27.46 -18.03 25.71
N LYS A 35 26.68 -18.73 24.90
CA LYS A 35 26.16 -20.07 25.18
C LYS A 35 27.28 -21.07 25.46
N VAL A 36 28.33 -21.09 24.63
CA VAL A 36 29.49 -21.99 24.75
C VAL A 36 30.33 -21.64 26.00
N TYR A 37 30.46 -20.36 26.32
CA TYR A 37 31.16 -19.87 27.50
C TYR A 37 30.42 -20.24 28.80
N LEU A 38 29.10 -20.06 28.82
CA LEU A 38 28.22 -20.33 29.96
C LEU A 38 27.75 -21.80 30.04
N GLN A 39 28.10 -22.63 29.05
CA GLN A 39 27.69 -24.03 28.93
C GLN A 39 26.16 -24.21 28.94
N GLN A 40 25.47 -23.34 28.21
CA GLN A 40 24.00 -23.33 28.17
C GLN A 40 23.45 -24.42 27.24
N TYR A 41 22.40 -25.10 27.70
CA TYR A 41 21.55 -25.99 26.90
C TYR A 41 20.18 -25.33 26.73
N THR A 42 19.83 -24.95 25.51
CA THR A 42 18.73 -24.01 25.22
C THR A 42 17.56 -24.73 24.56
N CYS A 43 16.40 -24.65 25.19
CA CYS A 43 15.12 -25.12 24.67
C CYS A 43 14.23 -23.91 24.38
N SER A 44 13.87 -23.71 23.11
CA SER A 44 13.12 -22.52 22.68
C SER A 44 11.67 -22.83 22.38
N PHE A 45 10.76 -22.07 22.98
CA PHE A 45 9.33 -22.16 22.75
C PHE A 45 8.95 -21.15 21.67
N VAL A 46 8.54 -21.66 20.52
CA VAL A 46 8.22 -20.88 19.31
C VAL A 46 6.78 -21.16 18.92
N GLY A 47 6.04 -20.20 18.38
CA GLY A 47 4.65 -20.45 17.99
C GLY A 47 3.81 -19.19 17.91
N HIS A 48 2.55 -19.32 17.49
CA HIS A 48 1.67 -18.18 17.21
C HIS A 48 1.56 -17.18 18.37
N PHE A 49 1.24 -15.92 18.06
CA PHE A 49 0.95 -14.93 19.12
C PHE A 49 -0.20 -15.45 20.01
N SER A 50 -0.12 -15.25 21.33
CA SER A 50 -1.09 -15.77 22.31
C SER A 50 -1.25 -17.30 22.40
N ALA A 51 -0.31 -18.10 21.84
CA ALA A 51 -0.31 -19.56 22.00
C ALA A 51 -0.04 -20.05 23.45
N GLY A 52 0.17 -19.14 24.41
CA GLY A 52 0.36 -19.44 25.84
C GLY A 52 1.77 -19.96 26.20
N LYS A 53 2.80 -19.55 25.45
CA LYS A 53 4.20 -19.99 25.60
C LYS A 53 4.81 -19.59 26.96
N SER A 54 4.74 -18.32 27.32
CA SER A 54 5.24 -17.78 28.60
C SER A 54 4.56 -18.46 29.80
N THR A 55 3.24 -18.61 29.73
CA THR A 55 2.44 -19.33 30.73
C THR A 55 2.88 -20.79 30.85
N LEU A 56 3.14 -21.46 29.73
CA LEU A 56 3.60 -22.84 29.72
C LEU A 56 5.00 -22.97 30.34
N ILE A 57 5.91 -22.04 30.05
CA ILE A 57 7.24 -22.00 30.65
C ILE A 57 7.15 -21.84 32.17
N ASN A 58 6.34 -20.90 32.67
CA ASN A 58 6.13 -20.70 34.13
C ASN A 58 5.61 -21.97 34.81
N LEU A 59 4.68 -22.70 34.17
CA LEU A 59 4.18 -23.97 34.67
C LEU A 59 5.28 -25.05 34.71
N LEU A 60 6.12 -25.13 33.69
CA LEU A 60 7.17 -26.14 33.57
C LEU A 60 8.33 -25.91 34.56
N ILE A 61 8.66 -24.65 34.87
CA ILE A 61 9.66 -24.28 35.88
C ILE A 61 9.11 -24.20 37.29
N GLU A 62 7.78 -24.29 37.46
CA GLU A 62 7.05 -24.19 38.74
C GLU A 62 7.28 -22.85 39.46
N GLN A 63 7.51 -21.77 38.70
CA GLN A 63 7.75 -20.41 39.19
C GLN A 63 7.13 -19.39 38.23
N ASP A 64 6.56 -18.31 38.77
CA ASP A 64 5.93 -17.25 37.99
C ASP A 64 6.97 -16.15 37.66
N ILE A 65 7.78 -16.41 36.63
CA ILE A 65 8.94 -15.58 36.28
C ILE A 65 8.64 -14.68 35.07
N LEU A 66 7.99 -15.23 34.05
CA LEU A 66 7.61 -14.51 32.83
C LEU A 66 6.24 -13.84 33.00
N PRO A 67 5.99 -12.66 32.41
CA PRO A 67 4.66 -12.05 32.43
C PRO A 67 3.67 -12.88 31.59
N SER A 68 2.42 -12.96 32.04
CA SER A 68 1.33 -13.66 31.35
C SER A 68 0.17 -12.72 30.94
N SER A 69 0.47 -11.54 30.38
CA SER A 69 -0.56 -10.55 30.00
C SER A 69 -1.11 -10.82 28.57
N PRO A 70 -2.40 -10.52 28.29
CA PRO A 70 -3.01 -10.67 26.96
C PRO A 70 -2.64 -9.56 25.97
N VAL A 71 -2.12 -8.43 26.47
CA VAL A 71 -1.59 -7.34 25.63
C VAL A 71 -0.33 -7.85 24.94
N PRO A 72 -0.05 -7.49 23.68
CA PRO A 72 1.28 -7.69 23.10
C PRO A 72 2.33 -7.05 24.00
N THR A 73 2.96 -7.88 24.84
CA THR A 73 4.25 -7.57 25.43
C THR A 73 5.18 -7.44 24.25
N THR A 74 5.50 -6.20 23.91
CA THR A 74 6.49 -5.81 22.90
C THR A 74 7.52 -6.91 22.72
N SER A 75 7.54 -7.50 21.53
CA SER A 75 8.65 -8.01 20.70
C SER A 75 9.89 -8.66 21.33
N ASN A 76 10.01 -8.76 22.64
CA ASN A 76 11.25 -8.95 23.36
C ASN A 76 11.32 -10.43 23.74
N THR A 77 12.40 -11.07 23.34
CA THR A 77 12.63 -12.47 23.68
C THR A 77 13.03 -12.57 25.16
N ALA A 78 12.39 -13.48 25.90
CA ALA A 78 12.76 -13.75 27.29
C ALA A 78 13.60 -15.02 27.39
N ILE A 79 14.76 -14.93 28.03
CA ILE A 79 15.72 -16.02 28.20
C ILE A 79 15.80 -16.33 29.69
N VAL A 80 15.31 -17.49 30.09
CA VAL A 80 15.24 -17.92 31.50
C VAL A 80 16.29 -19.00 31.72
N SER A 81 17.38 -18.68 32.43
CA SER A 81 18.52 -19.57 32.64
C SER A 81 18.68 -19.99 34.09
N VAL A 82 18.95 -21.28 34.31
CA VAL A 82 19.26 -21.83 35.63
C VAL A 82 20.69 -21.47 36.02
N SER A 83 20.84 -20.75 37.12
CA SER A 83 22.12 -20.21 37.59
C SER A 83 22.13 -20.02 39.11
N ASP A 84 23.33 -19.98 39.70
CA ASP A 84 23.50 -19.71 41.13
C ASP A 84 23.22 -18.23 41.48
N ASN A 85 23.28 -17.32 40.50
CA ASN A 85 23.04 -15.89 40.64
C ASN A 85 21.59 -15.52 40.29
N HIS A 86 21.03 -14.51 40.97
CA HIS A 86 19.69 -13.96 40.71
C HIS A 86 19.80 -12.54 40.15
N ASP A 87 19.99 -12.45 38.84
CA ASP A 87 20.12 -11.18 38.13
C ASP A 87 19.13 -11.15 36.95
N ILE A 88 18.43 -10.03 36.79
CA ILE A 88 17.63 -9.70 35.60
C ILE A 88 18.43 -8.72 34.76
N ILE A 89 18.60 -9.04 33.48
CA ILE A 89 19.43 -8.27 32.57
C ILE A 89 18.62 -7.94 31.31
N ALA A 90 18.43 -6.64 31.04
CA ALA A 90 17.91 -6.18 29.76
C ALA A 90 19.07 -5.98 28.77
N ASN A 91 19.04 -6.72 27.67
CA ASN A 91 19.87 -6.47 26.49
C ASN A 91 19.29 -5.30 25.71
N LEU A 92 20.14 -4.33 25.42
CA LEU A 92 19.79 -3.11 24.70
C LEU A 92 20.61 -3.03 23.40
N PRO A 93 20.15 -2.23 22.42
CA PRO A 93 20.90 -1.98 21.20
C PRO A 93 22.34 -1.52 21.47
N ASN A 94 23.19 -1.66 20.45
CA ASN A 94 24.61 -1.29 20.49
C ASN A 94 25.46 -2.08 21.50
N GLN A 95 25.11 -3.36 21.74
CA GLN A 95 25.85 -4.24 22.65
C GLN A 95 25.92 -3.70 24.09
N THR A 96 24.86 -3.04 24.54
CA THR A 96 24.77 -2.53 25.92
C THR A 96 23.79 -3.36 26.74
N TYR A 97 23.90 -3.28 28.06
CA TYR A 97 22.94 -3.90 28.94
C TYR A 97 22.75 -3.18 30.24
N ALA A 98 21.54 -3.26 30.77
CA ALA A 98 21.20 -2.78 32.10
C ALA A 98 20.86 -3.98 32.99
N LYS A 99 21.39 -3.96 34.22
CA LYS A 99 20.87 -4.82 35.28
C LYS A 99 19.63 -4.17 35.86
N LEU A 100 18.57 -4.94 35.94
CA LEU A 100 17.27 -4.48 36.43
C LEU A 100 16.95 -5.12 37.78
N SER A 101 16.19 -4.40 38.57
CA SER A 101 15.78 -4.85 39.90
C SER A 101 14.65 -5.90 39.82
N ASN A 102 13.76 -5.74 38.84
CA ASN A 102 12.57 -6.57 38.62
C ASN A 102 12.12 -6.47 37.14
N TYR A 103 11.11 -7.28 36.78
CA TYR A 103 10.55 -7.27 35.43
C TYR A 103 9.69 -6.02 35.14
N ASP A 104 9.17 -5.33 36.15
CA ASP A 104 8.36 -4.12 35.95
C ASP A 104 9.18 -2.98 35.33
N GLU A 105 10.48 -2.88 35.64
CA GLU A 105 11.39 -1.94 34.98
C GLU A 105 11.48 -2.20 33.45
N VAL A 106 11.40 -3.45 32.99
CA VAL A 106 11.33 -3.78 31.55
C VAL A 106 10.06 -3.20 30.92
N ARG A 107 8.92 -3.33 31.60
CA ARG A 107 7.63 -2.79 31.12
C ARG A 107 7.67 -1.28 31.01
N GLU A 108 8.32 -0.62 31.95
CA GLU A 108 8.50 0.83 31.96
C GLU A 108 9.45 1.29 30.85
N MET A 109 10.54 0.55 30.59
CA MET A 109 11.42 0.77 29.44
C MET A 109 10.68 0.70 28.11
N ASN A 110 9.87 -0.35 27.91
CA ASN A 110 9.07 -0.51 26.69
C ASN A 110 8.03 0.62 26.53
N ARG A 111 7.36 1.05 27.62
CA ARG A 111 6.42 2.19 27.62
C ARG A 111 7.10 3.50 27.24
N GLN A 112 8.38 3.66 27.58
CA GLN A 112 9.18 4.84 27.24
C GLN A 112 9.81 4.76 25.84
N ASN A 113 9.41 3.79 25.01
CA ASN A 113 9.99 3.49 23.70
C ASN A 113 11.51 3.22 23.77
N VAL A 114 12.00 2.69 24.90
CA VAL A 114 13.37 2.15 24.96
C VAL A 114 13.34 0.78 24.30
N ASP A 115 14.13 0.64 23.24
CA ASP A 115 14.24 -0.62 22.51
C ASP A 115 15.00 -1.66 23.34
N VAL A 116 14.38 -2.80 23.59
CA VAL A 116 14.91 -3.90 24.42
C VAL A 116 14.96 -5.16 23.57
N GLU A 117 16.15 -5.61 23.21
CA GLU A 117 16.35 -6.76 22.31
C GLU A 117 15.91 -8.09 22.97
N SER A 118 16.28 -8.26 24.24
CA SER A 118 15.91 -9.45 25.03
C SER A 118 16.07 -9.21 26.53
N VAL A 119 15.36 -10.02 27.32
CA VAL A 119 15.44 -10.00 28.78
C VAL A 119 15.99 -11.34 29.24
N GLU A 120 17.12 -11.33 29.93
CA GLU A 120 17.71 -12.51 30.57
C GLU A 120 17.35 -12.53 32.05
N ILE A 121 16.80 -13.66 32.49
CA ILE A 121 16.39 -13.88 33.87
C ILE A 121 17.14 -15.10 34.38
N ASN A 122 18.08 -14.87 35.30
CA ASN A 122 18.78 -15.94 35.99
C ASN A 122 18.01 -16.31 37.26
N PHE A 123 17.71 -17.59 37.42
CA PHE A 123 16.95 -18.09 38.57
C PHE A 123 17.55 -19.40 39.09
N GLN A 124 17.29 -19.70 40.37
CA GLN A 124 17.66 -20.98 40.96
C GLN A 124 16.55 -22.01 40.75
N SER A 125 16.94 -23.20 40.31
CA SER A 125 16.06 -24.35 40.14
C SER A 125 16.57 -25.54 40.95
N ALA A 126 15.66 -26.25 41.61
CA ALA A 126 15.93 -27.56 42.19
C ALA A 126 15.68 -28.71 41.20
N LYS A 127 15.08 -28.40 40.04
CA LYS A 127 14.57 -29.36 39.05
C LYS A 127 15.52 -29.56 37.86
N PHE A 128 16.20 -28.49 37.46
CA PHE A 128 17.11 -28.46 36.30
C PHE A 128 18.52 -28.11 36.76
N GLU A 129 19.53 -28.60 36.04
CA GLU A 129 20.95 -28.34 36.32
C GLU A 129 21.40 -26.96 35.79
N ASN A 130 22.46 -26.39 36.38
CA ASN A 130 23.03 -25.12 35.93
C ASN A 130 23.33 -25.13 34.42
N GLY A 131 23.00 -24.02 33.75
CA GLY A 131 23.09 -23.87 32.29
C GLY A 131 21.85 -24.34 31.51
N PHE A 132 20.87 -25.00 32.12
CA PHE A 132 19.59 -25.25 31.45
C PHE A 132 18.87 -23.93 31.19
N THR A 133 18.46 -23.69 29.95
CA THR A 133 17.91 -22.41 29.50
C THR A 133 16.63 -22.63 28.72
N LEU A 134 15.56 -21.96 29.15
CA LEU A 134 14.29 -21.91 28.44
C LEU A 134 14.15 -20.55 27.80
N GLN A 135 13.73 -20.54 26.55
CA GLN A 135 13.62 -19.31 25.79
C GLN A 135 12.21 -19.14 25.27
N ASP A 136 11.61 -17.99 25.55
CA ASP A 136 10.29 -17.60 25.06
C ASP A 136 10.48 -16.60 23.91
N THR A 137 10.09 -16.99 22.69
CA THR A 137 10.24 -16.14 21.51
C THR A 137 8.93 -15.42 21.16
N PRO A 138 9.00 -14.25 20.48
CA PRO A 138 7.84 -13.62 19.86
C PRO A 138 7.06 -14.57 18.93
N GLY A 139 5.82 -14.19 18.61
CA GLY A 139 4.94 -14.97 17.73
C GLY A 139 5.43 -15.06 16.29
N VAL A 140 5.22 -16.20 15.61
CA VAL A 140 5.64 -16.43 14.21
C VAL A 140 4.68 -15.87 13.14
N ASP A 141 3.49 -15.36 13.49
CA ASP A 141 2.44 -14.95 12.52
C ASP A 141 2.24 -13.45 12.40
N SER A 142 3.10 -12.67 13.02
CA SER A 142 3.15 -11.25 12.72
C SER A 142 3.69 -11.08 11.31
N ASN A 143 2.93 -10.42 10.44
CA ASN A 143 3.33 -10.09 9.07
C ASN A 143 4.45 -9.04 9.03
N VAL A 144 4.96 -8.59 10.19
CA VAL A 144 6.23 -7.84 10.28
C VAL A 144 7.43 -8.76 10.03
N ALA A 145 8.12 -8.53 8.91
CA ALA A 145 9.39 -9.18 8.57
C ALA A 145 10.45 -9.10 9.70
N SER A 146 10.35 -8.11 10.60
CA SER A 146 11.25 -7.95 11.75
C SER A 146 11.03 -8.97 12.88
N HIS A 147 9.85 -9.59 13.00
CA HIS A 147 9.59 -10.59 14.05
C HIS A 147 9.96 -12.01 13.59
N GLN A 148 9.82 -12.28 12.30
CA GLN A 148 10.33 -13.50 11.69
C GLN A 148 11.87 -13.56 11.81
N SER A 149 12.57 -12.45 11.53
CA SER A 149 14.03 -12.39 11.63
C SER A 149 14.56 -12.57 13.06
N ILE A 150 13.86 -12.03 14.08
CA ILE A 150 14.19 -12.27 15.50
C ILE A 150 14.00 -13.75 15.84
N THR A 151 12.87 -14.35 15.46
CA THR A 151 12.59 -15.77 15.74
C THR A 151 13.60 -16.69 15.04
N GLU A 152 14.01 -16.36 13.82
CA GLU A 152 15.07 -17.04 13.08
C GLU A 152 16.43 -16.91 13.76
N GLN A 153 16.83 -15.73 14.26
CA GLN A 153 18.11 -15.57 14.98
C GLN A 153 18.24 -16.54 16.17
N TYR A 154 17.15 -16.72 16.90
CA TYR A 154 17.11 -17.60 18.08
C TYR A 154 16.91 -19.08 17.76
N MET A 155 16.40 -19.41 16.57
CA MET A 155 16.39 -20.79 16.10
C MET A 155 17.80 -21.38 16.12
N TYR A 156 18.82 -20.62 15.70
CA TYR A 156 20.21 -21.12 15.60
C TYR A 156 20.92 -21.26 16.96
N THR A 157 20.46 -20.59 18.01
CA THR A 157 20.98 -20.77 19.37
C THR A 157 20.33 -21.96 20.08
N SER A 158 19.27 -22.53 19.52
CA SER A 158 18.46 -23.59 20.13
C SER A 158 19.09 -24.98 19.95
N ASN A 159 19.06 -25.80 21.01
CA ASN A 159 19.32 -27.23 20.91
C ASN A 159 18.05 -28.00 20.52
N MET A 160 16.87 -27.51 20.93
CA MET A 160 15.56 -28.10 20.68
C MET A 160 14.52 -26.99 20.55
N ILE A 161 13.58 -27.13 19.61
CA ILE A 161 12.45 -26.22 19.47
C ILE A 161 11.15 -26.90 19.93
N PHE A 162 10.44 -26.22 20.83
CA PHE A 162 9.10 -26.56 21.30
C PHE A 162 8.08 -25.68 20.58
N TYR A 163 7.58 -26.18 19.46
CA TYR A 163 6.67 -25.45 18.60
C TYR A 163 5.25 -25.51 19.18
N THR A 164 4.77 -24.42 19.75
CA THR A 164 3.54 -24.32 20.55
C THR A 164 2.42 -23.64 19.80
N VAL A 165 1.27 -24.29 19.70
CA VAL A 165 0.08 -23.77 19.00
C VAL A 165 -1.15 -23.82 19.89
N ASP A 166 -2.08 -22.87 19.70
CA ASP A 166 -3.42 -22.92 20.30
C ASP A 166 -4.21 -24.08 19.69
N TYR A 167 -4.98 -24.79 20.52
CA TYR A 167 -5.90 -25.87 20.14
C TYR A 167 -6.77 -25.56 18.90
N ASN A 168 -7.26 -24.32 18.75
CA ASN A 168 -8.10 -23.91 17.63
C ASN A 168 -7.33 -23.67 16.32
N HIS A 169 -6.00 -23.47 16.38
CA HIS A 169 -5.17 -23.06 15.24
C HIS A 169 -4.15 -24.13 14.79
N VAL A 170 -4.26 -25.35 15.32
CA VAL A 170 -3.32 -26.46 15.06
C VAL A 170 -3.15 -26.79 13.57
N GLN A 171 -4.20 -26.64 12.77
CA GLN A 171 -4.20 -27.03 11.35
C GLN A 171 -3.83 -25.90 10.37
N SER A 172 -3.28 -24.78 10.85
CA SER A 172 -2.81 -23.69 9.98
C SER A 172 -1.67 -24.17 9.06
N GLU A 173 -1.77 -23.86 7.77
CA GLU A 173 -0.73 -24.17 6.78
C GLU A 173 0.62 -23.52 7.11
N LEU A 174 0.59 -22.30 7.65
CA LEU A 174 1.79 -21.55 8.07
C LEU A 174 2.59 -22.30 9.14
N ASN A 175 1.91 -22.93 10.10
CA ASN A 175 2.54 -23.74 11.15
C ASN A 175 3.38 -24.88 10.56
N PHE A 176 2.82 -25.61 9.60
CA PHE A 176 3.48 -26.75 8.99
C PHE A 176 4.64 -26.32 8.09
N LYS A 177 4.50 -25.22 7.34
CA LYS A 177 5.59 -24.67 6.53
C LYS A 177 6.79 -24.26 7.38
N PHE A 178 6.54 -23.59 8.51
CA PHE A 178 7.61 -23.16 9.41
C PHE A 178 8.30 -24.33 10.11
N MET A 179 7.55 -25.31 10.62
CA MET A 179 8.13 -26.54 11.20
C MET A 179 8.98 -27.32 10.19
N LYS A 180 8.58 -27.35 8.93
CA LYS A 180 9.37 -27.96 7.85
C LYS A 180 10.70 -27.23 7.65
N HIS A 181 10.69 -25.89 7.66
CA HIS A 181 11.92 -25.09 7.56
C HIS A 181 12.89 -25.39 8.71
N ILE A 182 12.40 -25.49 9.95
CA ILE A 182 13.24 -25.86 11.11
C ILE A 182 13.87 -27.25 10.91
N ASN A 183 13.12 -28.22 10.40
CA ASN A 183 13.64 -29.55 10.08
C ASN A 183 14.72 -29.51 8.99
N ASP A 184 14.58 -28.67 7.96
CA ASP A 184 15.56 -28.53 6.88
C ASP A 184 16.90 -27.97 7.38
N VAL A 185 16.87 -27.09 8.39
CA VAL A 185 18.05 -26.56 9.10
C VAL A 185 18.69 -27.61 10.05
N GLY A 186 18.02 -28.75 10.27
CA GLY A 186 18.53 -29.85 11.08
C GLY A 186 18.32 -29.69 12.58
N ILE A 187 17.45 -28.77 13.01
CA ILE A 187 17.10 -28.59 14.43
C ILE A 187 15.91 -29.52 14.77
N PRO A 188 16.00 -30.31 15.87
CA PRO A 188 14.90 -31.17 16.31
C PRO A 188 13.69 -30.36 16.81
N VAL A 189 12.47 -30.84 16.50
CA VAL A 189 11.21 -30.16 16.80
C VAL A 189 10.29 -31.05 17.65
N VAL A 190 9.78 -30.50 18.74
CA VAL A 190 8.69 -31.04 19.57
C VAL A 190 7.45 -30.18 19.34
N PHE A 191 6.32 -30.81 19.03
CA PHE A 191 5.07 -30.09 18.77
C PHE A 191 4.18 -30.05 20.01
N ILE A 192 3.78 -28.87 20.45
CA ILE A 192 2.94 -28.65 21.63
C ILE A 192 1.59 -28.09 21.19
N ILE A 193 0.52 -28.79 21.51
CA ILE A 193 -0.85 -28.29 21.36
C ILE A 193 -1.32 -27.84 22.74
N ASN A 194 -1.43 -26.53 22.92
CA ASN A 194 -1.78 -25.89 24.19
C ASN A 194 -3.28 -25.54 24.23
N GLN A 195 -3.79 -25.25 25.42
CA GLN A 195 -5.18 -24.83 25.68
C GLN A 195 -6.22 -25.90 25.28
N ILE A 196 -5.88 -27.18 25.50
CA ILE A 196 -6.77 -28.31 25.19
C ILE A 196 -8.07 -28.33 26.03
N ASP A 197 -8.14 -27.55 27.09
CA ASP A 197 -9.35 -27.32 27.89
C ASP A 197 -10.49 -26.66 27.09
N LYS A 198 -10.17 -26.01 25.96
CA LYS A 198 -11.16 -25.51 25.01
C LYS A 198 -11.90 -26.61 24.23
N HIS A 199 -11.43 -27.85 24.32
CA HIS A 199 -12.01 -28.96 23.59
C HIS A 199 -13.44 -29.28 24.05
N GLN A 200 -14.35 -29.41 23.07
CA GLN A 200 -15.74 -29.81 23.29
C GLN A 200 -15.95 -31.19 22.67
N ASP A 201 -15.97 -32.23 23.51
CA ASP A 201 -16.04 -33.63 23.06
C ASP A 201 -17.39 -33.93 22.34
N ASP A 202 -18.44 -33.14 22.63
CA ASP A 202 -19.75 -33.19 21.96
C ASP A 202 -19.71 -32.75 20.49
N GLU A 203 -18.74 -31.91 20.08
CA GLU A 203 -18.57 -31.48 18.69
C GLU A 203 -17.67 -32.43 17.88
N LEU A 204 -16.56 -32.87 18.48
CA LEU A 204 -15.59 -33.76 17.87
C LEU A 204 -14.84 -34.51 18.97
N SER A 205 -14.83 -35.85 18.95
CA SER A 205 -14.07 -36.62 19.96
C SER A 205 -12.57 -36.31 19.92
N PHE A 206 -11.91 -36.22 21.08
CA PHE A 206 -10.47 -35.94 21.17
C PHE A 206 -9.58 -36.92 20.40
N SER A 207 -9.95 -38.21 20.36
CA SER A 207 -9.21 -39.24 19.60
C SER A 207 -9.21 -38.99 18.08
N THR A 208 -10.33 -38.51 17.54
CA THR A 208 -10.45 -38.14 16.12
C THR A 208 -9.63 -36.89 15.82
N PHE A 209 -9.60 -35.92 16.74
CA PHE A 209 -8.74 -34.75 16.63
C PHE A 209 -7.26 -35.15 16.54
N LYS A 210 -6.75 -35.97 17.47
CA LYS A 210 -5.37 -36.49 17.46
C LYS A 210 -5.00 -37.13 16.12
N SER A 211 -5.85 -38.02 15.60
CA SER A 211 -5.61 -38.70 14.32
C SER A 211 -5.54 -37.74 13.12
N ARG A 212 -6.32 -36.65 13.13
CA ARG A 212 -6.26 -35.63 12.06
C ARG A 212 -4.95 -34.85 12.10
N VAL A 213 -4.47 -34.49 13.28
CA VAL A 213 -3.19 -33.79 13.46
C VAL A 213 -2.03 -34.65 12.96
N GLU A 214 -1.97 -35.92 13.37
CA GLU A 214 -0.93 -36.87 12.94
C GLU A 214 -0.92 -37.05 11.42
N LYS A 215 -2.10 -37.13 10.81
CA LYS A 215 -2.24 -37.20 9.35
C LYS A 215 -1.67 -35.96 8.67
N SER A 216 -2.00 -34.76 9.16
CA SER A 216 -1.47 -33.51 8.60
C SER A 216 0.06 -33.42 8.68
N ILE A 217 0.66 -33.82 9.81
CA ILE A 217 2.12 -33.84 9.98
C ILE A 217 2.78 -34.80 8.96
N ALA A 218 2.19 -35.98 8.76
CA ALA A 218 2.68 -36.97 7.81
C ALA A 218 2.57 -36.47 6.36
N ASP A 219 1.45 -35.84 6.00
CA ASP A 219 1.20 -35.31 4.66
C ASP A 219 2.23 -34.21 4.28
N TRP A 220 2.72 -33.44 5.26
CA TRP A 220 3.74 -32.39 5.06
C TRP A 220 5.19 -32.91 5.09
N GLY A 221 5.40 -34.18 5.46
CA GLY A 221 6.73 -34.77 5.60
C GLY A 221 7.55 -34.22 6.76
N ILE A 222 6.89 -33.70 7.80
CA ILE A 222 7.53 -33.10 8.98
C ILE A 222 8.00 -34.22 9.91
N LYS A 223 9.24 -34.11 10.40
CA LYS A 223 9.84 -35.03 11.37
C LYS A 223 9.78 -34.39 12.75
N LEU A 224 8.92 -34.95 13.60
CA LEU A 224 8.80 -34.54 15.01
C LEU A 224 9.48 -35.55 15.92
N GLU A 225 10.13 -35.05 16.96
CA GLU A 225 10.63 -35.86 18.08
C GLU A 225 9.45 -36.42 18.89
N ARG A 226 8.47 -35.54 19.18
CA ARG A 226 7.27 -35.88 19.95
C ARG A 226 6.18 -34.82 19.78
N THR A 227 4.94 -35.20 20.09
CA THR A 227 3.79 -34.28 20.22
C THR A 227 3.23 -34.37 21.63
N PHE A 228 2.89 -33.23 22.23
CA PHE A 228 2.27 -33.13 23.56
C PHE A 228 0.98 -32.31 23.51
N TYR A 229 -0.01 -32.75 24.30
CA TYR A 229 -1.29 -32.07 24.48
C TYR A 229 -1.36 -31.49 25.90
N VAL A 230 -1.36 -30.17 26.05
CA VAL A 230 -1.23 -29.53 27.37
C VAL A 230 -2.26 -28.42 27.61
N SER A 231 -2.56 -28.16 28.87
CA SER A 231 -3.31 -26.98 29.30
C SER A 231 -2.87 -26.52 30.70
N LYS A 232 -3.08 -25.23 31.00
CA LYS A 232 -3.01 -24.67 32.36
C LYS A 232 -4.16 -25.20 33.23
N PHE A 233 -5.32 -25.45 32.63
CA PHE A 233 -6.51 -25.92 33.33
C PHE A 233 -6.57 -27.45 33.36
N ASP A 234 -7.36 -27.99 34.29
CA ASP A 234 -7.50 -29.43 34.44
C ASP A 234 -8.25 -30.03 33.24
N HIS A 235 -7.67 -31.07 32.64
CA HIS A 235 -8.24 -31.79 31.50
C HIS A 235 -7.76 -33.25 31.51
N PRO A 236 -8.61 -34.25 31.23
CA PRO A 236 -8.23 -35.68 31.33
C PRO A 236 -7.04 -36.09 30.46
N GLU A 237 -6.86 -35.41 29.33
CA GLU A 237 -5.80 -35.66 28.36
C GLU A 237 -4.60 -34.72 28.52
N ASN A 238 -4.50 -33.98 29.63
CA ASN A 238 -3.42 -33.04 29.87
C ASN A 238 -2.10 -33.76 30.16
N GLU A 239 -1.10 -33.55 29.31
CA GLU A 239 0.22 -34.18 29.36
C GLU A 239 1.31 -33.28 29.96
N LEU A 240 0.93 -32.21 30.68
CA LEU A 240 1.88 -31.25 31.26
C LEU A 240 2.96 -31.91 32.12
N GLU A 241 2.60 -32.89 32.95
CA GLU A 241 3.54 -33.66 33.78
C GLU A 241 4.50 -34.52 32.95
N VAL A 242 4.03 -35.04 31.81
CA VAL A 242 4.83 -35.85 30.89
C VAL A 242 5.82 -34.96 30.13
N LEU A 243 5.40 -33.77 29.70
CA LEU A 243 6.26 -32.75 29.09
C LEU A 243 7.34 -32.27 30.08
N SER A 244 6.94 -32.00 31.33
CA SER A 244 7.84 -31.66 32.45
C SER A 244 8.91 -32.74 32.66
N SER A 245 8.52 -34.02 32.70
CA SER A 245 9.45 -35.15 32.83
C SER A 245 10.38 -35.30 31.62
N TYR A 246 9.88 -34.99 30.42
CA TYR A 246 10.67 -35.03 29.19
C TYR A 246 11.77 -33.96 29.17
N LEU A 247 11.47 -32.73 29.63
CA LEU A 247 12.49 -31.68 29.77
C LEU A 247 13.61 -32.07 30.75
N ILE A 248 13.27 -32.70 31.87
CA ILE A 248 14.27 -33.23 32.82
C ILE A 248 15.16 -34.28 32.14
N SER A 249 14.57 -35.16 31.33
CA SER A 249 15.34 -36.17 30.58
C SER A 249 16.28 -35.56 29.55
N LEU A 250 15.87 -34.48 28.87
CA LEU A 250 16.72 -33.75 27.93
C LEU A 250 17.91 -33.10 28.66
N ASP A 251 17.65 -32.52 29.83
CA ASP A 251 18.67 -31.88 30.65
C ASP A 251 19.73 -32.89 31.16
N GLN A 252 19.34 -34.14 31.40
CA GLN A 252 20.27 -35.23 31.76
C GLN A 252 21.08 -35.78 30.57
N HIS A 253 20.65 -35.50 29.33
CA HIS A 253 21.25 -36.05 28.10
C HIS A 253 21.56 -34.92 27.09
N ARG A 254 22.24 -33.86 27.56
CA ARG A 254 22.59 -32.71 26.73
C ARG A 254 23.45 -33.10 25.53
N GLU A 255 23.18 -32.47 24.39
CA GLU A 255 24.06 -32.46 23.20
C GLU A 255 25.46 -31.97 23.60
N THR A 256 26.52 -32.55 23.02
CA THR A 256 27.88 -32.09 23.33
C THR A 256 28.13 -30.70 22.72
N ILE A 257 28.92 -29.87 23.41
CA ILE A 257 29.26 -28.53 22.93
C ILE A 257 30.05 -28.59 21.63
N GLU A 258 30.81 -29.66 21.39
CA GLU A 258 31.56 -29.88 20.16
C GLU A 258 30.63 -30.12 18.96
N ASP A 259 29.63 -30.99 19.10
CA ASP A 259 28.64 -31.26 18.05
C ASP A 259 27.82 -30.00 17.74
N TYR A 260 27.35 -29.31 18.80
CA TYR A 260 26.62 -28.06 18.68
C TYR A 260 27.46 -26.97 17.97
N THR A 261 28.72 -26.79 18.38
CA THR A 261 29.61 -25.78 17.77
C THR A 261 29.89 -26.12 16.31
N SER A 262 30.09 -27.41 15.98
CA SER A 262 30.41 -27.83 14.62
C SER A 262 29.28 -27.51 13.65
N ARG A 263 28.03 -27.89 13.97
CA ARG A 263 26.86 -27.56 13.14
C ARG A 263 26.63 -26.04 13.02
N THR A 264 26.86 -25.32 14.12
CA THR A 264 26.61 -23.87 14.16
C THR A 264 27.65 -23.08 13.36
N VAL A 265 28.93 -23.49 13.39
CA VAL A 265 30.00 -22.86 12.59
C VAL A 265 29.78 -23.09 11.10
N GLU A 266 29.32 -24.27 10.70
CA GLU A 266 28.98 -24.56 9.31
C GLU A 266 27.87 -23.63 8.82
N TYR A 267 26.77 -23.56 9.57
CA TYR A 267 25.67 -22.63 9.30
C TYR A 267 26.12 -21.16 9.22
N ILE A 268 26.83 -20.64 10.22
CA ILE A 268 27.30 -19.24 10.23
C ILE A 268 28.20 -18.97 9.02
N THR A 269 29.03 -19.93 8.61
CA THR A 269 29.91 -19.76 7.46
C THR A 269 29.12 -19.66 6.17
N GLU A 270 28.10 -20.49 5.98
CA GLU A 270 27.21 -20.43 4.81
C GLU A 270 26.39 -19.14 4.79
N ALA A 271 25.75 -18.79 5.91
CA ALA A 271 24.97 -17.57 6.03
C ALA A 271 25.79 -16.30 5.77
N GLN A 272 27.05 -16.25 6.23
CA GLN A 272 27.94 -15.12 5.97
C GLN A 272 28.34 -15.03 4.49
N LEU A 273 28.57 -16.16 3.83
CA LEU A 273 28.89 -16.17 2.41
C LEU A 273 27.72 -15.69 1.57
N ASP A 274 26.50 -16.08 1.92
CA ASP A 274 25.28 -15.61 1.28
C ASP A 274 25.05 -14.11 1.51
N TYR A 275 25.28 -13.62 2.74
CA TYR A 275 25.21 -12.20 3.07
C TYR A 275 26.24 -11.36 2.29
N ILE A 276 27.52 -11.75 2.29
CA ILE A 276 28.57 -11.03 1.56
C ILE A 276 28.23 -11.01 0.06
N GLN A 277 27.69 -12.11 -0.46
CA GLN A 277 27.27 -12.16 -1.86
C GLN A 277 26.10 -11.21 -2.14
N SER A 278 25.15 -11.06 -1.21
CA SER A 278 24.05 -10.08 -1.30
C SER A 278 24.53 -8.64 -1.21
N GLU A 279 25.47 -8.32 -0.32
CA GLU A 279 26.02 -6.96 -0.16
C GLU A 279 26.89 -6.55 -1.34
N ILE A 280 27.70 -7.48 -1.86
CA ILE A 280 28.44 -7.28 -3.10
C ILE A 280 27.46 -6.96 -4.23
N GLN A 281 26.32 -7.65 -4.26
CA GLN A 281 25.28 -7.37 -5.23
C GLN A 281 24.70 -5.97 -5.02
N GLU A 282 24.25 -5.62 -3.82
CA GLU A 282 23.70 -4.29 -3.45
C GLU A 282 24.63 -3.14 -3.87
N VAL A 283 25.91 -3.23 -3.50
CA VAL A 283 26.92 -2.23 -3.88
C VAL A 283 27.03 -2.08 -5.39
N LEU A 284 26.99 -3.18 -6.13
CA LEU A 284 26.98 -3.14 -7.59
C LEU A 284 25.66 -2.58 -8.15
N GLU A 285 24.53 -2.80 -7.48
CA GLU A 285 23.22 -2.23 -7.83
C GLU A 285 23.20 -0.71 -7.65
N ASP A 286 23.71 -0.22 -6.52
CA ASP A 286 23.78 1.21 -6.17
C ASP A 286 24.71 1.97 -7.10
N LEU A 287 25.82 1.33 -7.46
CA LEU A 287 26.76 1.84 -8.46
C LEU A 287 26.28 1.67 -9.90
N GLY A 288 25.20 0.89 -10.12
CA GLY A 288 24.59 0.64 -11.41
C GLY A 288 25.49 -0.11 -12.41
N ILE A 289 26.37 -0.99 -11.91
CA ILE A 289 27.45 -1.65 -12.68
C ILE A 289 27.51 -3.14 -12.37
N GLU A 290 27.96 -3.96 -13.32
CA GLU A 290 28.18 -5.39 -13.05
C GLU A 290 29.56 -5.65 -12.40
N GLU A 291 29.72 -6.76 -11.65
CA GLU A 291 31.01 -7.20 -11.02
C GLU A 291 32.16 -7.19 -12.04
N ALA A 292 31.88 -7.56 -13.29
CA ALA A 292 32.85 -7.58 -14.39
C ALA A 292 33.26 -6.18 -14.91
N GLU A 293 32.45 -5.16 -14.65
CA GLU A 293 32.61 -3.77 -15.11
C GLU A 293 33.12 -2.83 -13.99
N PHE A 294 33.15 -3.32 -12.75
CA PHE A 294 33.53 -2.59 -11.55
C PHE A 294 34.82 -1.77 -11.71
N GLU A 295 35.87 -2.41 -12.24
CA GLU A 295 37.19 -1.79 -12.43
C GLU A 295 37.13 -0.56 -13.37
N GLN A 296 36.18 -0.55 -14.31
CA GLN A 296 36.03 0.50 -15.31
C GLN A 296 35.10 1.63 -14.86
N ALA A 297 34.08 1.35 -14.04
CA ALA A 297 33.17 2.35 -13.52
C ALA A 297 33.70 3.13 -12.29
N PHE A 298 34.54 2.48 -11.46
CA PHE A 298 35.26 3.15 -10.37
C PHE A 298 36.16 4.30 -10.86
N LEU A 299 36.65 4.19 -12.11
CA LEU A 299 37.42 5.24 -12.78
C LEU A 299 36.56 6.42 -13.26
N ASN A 300 35.26 6.21 -13.54
CA ASN A 300 34.34 7.22 -14.06
C ASN A 300 33.68 8.07 -12.96
N SER A 301 33.36 7.50 -11.78
CA SER A 301 32.75 8.23 -10.66
C SER A 301 33.63 9.35 -10.10
N GLN A 302 34.96 9.15 -10.11
CA GLN A 302 35.93 10.20 -9.78
C GLN A 302 35.86 11.44 -10.69
N GLN A 303 35.19 11.36 -11.86
CA GLN A 303 35.01 12.49 -12.78
C GLN A 303 33.70 13.28 -12.56
N HIS A 304 32.67 12.70 -11.93
CA HIS A 304 31.32 13.26 -11.81
C HIS A 304 31.12 14.31 -10.68
N GLN A 305 32.03 14.38 -9.71
CA GLN A 305 32.00 15.32 -8.57
C GLN A 305 32.01 16.82 -8.99
N ALA A 306 32.29 17.12 -10.27
CA ALA A 306 32.35 18.46 -10.83
C ALA A 306 30.97 19.13 -11.12
N ILE A 307 29.84 18.40 -10.99
CA ILE A 307 28.52 18.88 -11.47
C ILE A 307 27.73 19.68 -10.40
N SER A 308 28.00 19.49 -9.09
CA SER A 308 27.36 20.24 -7.99
C SER A 308 27.65 21.76 -8.02
N GLU A 309 28.63 22.20 -8.81
CA GLU A 309 28.99 23.61 -9.00
C GLU A 309 28.02 24.36 -9.94
N GLU A 310 27.18 23.63 -10.70
CA GLU A 310 26.39 24.19 -11.80
C GLU A 310 25.10 24.93 -11.37
N ALA A 311 24.54 24.64 -10.19
CA ALA A 311 23.33 25.30 -9.68
C ALA A 311 23.56 26.76 -9.24
N GLN A 312 24.80 27.13 -8.90
CA GLN A 312 25.14 28.52 -8.54
C GLN A 312 25.20 29.47 -9.76
N LEU A 313 25.33 28.93 -10.97
CA LEU A 313 25.49 29.69 -12.22
C LEU A 313 24.21 30.36 -12.73
N LEU A 314 23.03 29.91 -12.28
CA LEU A 314 21.72 30.38 -12.76
C LEU A 314 21.35 31.80 -12.27
N ASN A 315 22.06 32.32 -11.27
CA ASN A 315 21.84 33.67 -10.71
C ASN A 315 22.62 34.78 -11.43
N ASN A 316 23.53 34.42 -12.34
CA ASN A 316 24.35 35.37 -13.09
C ASN A 316 24.21 35.13 -14.61
N PRO A 317 23.48 35.99 -15.34
CA PRO A 317 23.27 35.87 -16.79
C PRO A 317 24.55 35.72 -17.61
N ASP A 318 25.66 36.36 -17.19
CA ASP A 318 26.93 36.31 -17.91
C ASP A 318 27.69 34.99 -17.67
N GLU A 319 27.59 34.43 -16.46
CA GLU A 319 28.17 33.14 -16.12
C GLU A 319 27.36 31.99 -16.74
N LEU A 320 26.03 32.08 -16.74
CA LEU A 320 25.17 31.13 -17.46
C LEU A 320 25.45 31.16 -18.97
N MET A 321 25.66 32.34 -19.56
CA MET A 321 26.08 32.45 -20.97
C MET A 321 27.44 31.80 -21.21
N ALA A 322 28.42 32.03 -20.32
CA ALA A 322 29.74 31.43 -20.42
C ALA A 322 29.67 29.91 -20.29
N PHE A 323 28.86 29.41 -19.36
CA PHE A 323 28.59 28.00 -19.13
C PHE A 323 27.96 27.32 -20.35
N LEU A 324 26.86 27.86 -20.88
CA LEU A 324 26.19 27.31 -22.07
C LEU A 324 27.12 27.30 -23.29
N LYS A 325 27.94 28.35 -23.46
CA LYS A 325 28.98 28.38 -24.51
C LYS A 325 30.06 27.33 -24.28
N ASN A 326 30.45 27.08 -23.03
CA ASN A 326 31.48 26.08 -22.69
C ASN A 326 30.96 24.65 -22.87
N LYS A 327 29.73 24.35 -22.42
CA LYS A 327 29.05 23.07 -22.67
C LYS A 327 28.92 22.80 -24.17
N ARG A 328 28.43 23.77 -24.94
CA ARG A 328 28.41 23.67 -26.41
C ARG A 328 29.80 23.40 -26.97
N LYS A 329 30.82 24.13 -26.51
CA LYS A 329 32.20 23.94 -26.98
C LYS A 329 32.68 22.51 -26.70
N ASN A 330 32.44 21.98 -25.50
CA ASN A 330 32.80 20.61 -25.12
C ASN A 330 32.05 19.57 -25.97
N ILE A 331 30.74 19.73 -26.17
CA ILE A 331 29.97 18.84 -27.05
C ILE A 331 30.54 18.89 -28.48
N LEU A 332 30.80 20.08 -29.02
CA LEU A 332 31.38 20.22 -30.36
C LEU A 332 32.80 19.65 -30.43
N GLU A 333 33.63 19.76 -29.39
CA GLU A 333 34.97 19.18 -29.34
C GLU A 333 34.95 17.66 -29.26
N ASN A 334 34.01 17.08 -28.50
CA ASN A 334 33.88 15.64 -28.26
C ASN A 334 32.96 14.91 -29.24
N ALA A 335 32.15 15.62 -30.03
CA ALA A 335 31.23 15.03 -31.00
C ALA A 335 32.01 14.24 -32.06
N TYR A 336 31.82 12.91 -32.06
CA TYR A 336 32.43 12.03 -33.04
C TYR A 336 31.64 12.04 -34.35
N ILE A 337 31.66 13.20 -35.03
CA ILE A 337 30.92 13.46 -36.28
C ILE A 337 31.52 12.67 -37.46
N MET A 338 32.79 12.28 -37.36
CA MET A 338 33.58 11.77 -38.46
C MET A 338 34.14 10.35 -38.21
N PRO A 339 33.27 9.35 -37.98
CA PRO A 339 33.65 7.95 -37.86
C PRO A 339 34.17 7.39 -39.19
N HIS A 340 34.78 6.20 -39.12
CA HIS A 340 35.38 5.54 -40.29
C HIS A 340 34.39 5.40 -41.45
N ASN A 341 33.16 4.93 -41.19
CA ASN A 341 32.10 4.82 -42.20
C ASN A 341 31.77 6.18 -42.84
N MET A 342 31.68 7.26 -42.06
CA MET A 342 31.41 8.61 -42.57
C MET A 342 32.57 9.11 -43.45
N ARG A 343 33.82 8.87 -43.04
CA ARG A 343 35.01 9.19 -43.86
C ARG A 343 35.01 8.40 -45.18
N GLU A 344 34.58 7.14 -45.16
CA GLU A 344 34.46 6.34 -46.37
C GLU A 344 33.32 6.82 -47.29
N MET A 345 32.22 7.32 -46.73
CA MET A 345 31.15 7.98 -47.50
C MET A 345 31.65 9.28 -48.16
N LEU A 346 32.40 10.12 -47.42
CA LEU A 346 33.06 11.30 -47.99
C LEU A 346 34.11 10.92 -49.03
N ARG A 347 34.92 9.90 -48.79
CA ARG A 347 35.88 9.36 -49.76
C ARG A 347 35.17 8.95 -51.05
N SER A 348 34.07 8.19 -50.93
CA SER A 348 33.28 7.76 -52.10
C SER A 348 32.76 8.96 -52.89
N TYR A 349 32.26 10.00 -52.22
CA TYR A 349 31.87 11.25 -52.87
C TYR A 349 33.05 11.94 -53.56
N LEU A 350 34.17 12.16 -52.86
CA LEU A 350 35.38 12.79 -53.39
C LEU A 350 35.95 12.03 -54.60
N GLU A 351 36.00 10.70 -54.53
CA GLU A 351 36.47 9.85 -55.63
C GLU A 351 35.62 10.04 -56.88
N SER A 352 34.30 10.22 -56.72
CA SER A 352 33.42 10.52 -57.85
C SER A 352 33.67 11.89 -58.49
N MET A 353 34.31 12.81 -57.75
CA MET A 353 34.68 14.15 -58.20
C MET A 353 36.08 14.21 -58.83
N SER A 354 36.88 13.15 -58.70
CA SER A 354 38.24 13.08 -59.26
C SER A 354 38.26 13.07 -60.80
N GLN A 355 39.40 13.51 -61.37
CA GLN A 355 39.57 13.55 -62.83
C GLN A 355 39.60 12.16 -63.46
N ASP A 356 40.15 11.16 -62.74
CA ASP A 356 40.28 9.78 -63.22
C ASP A 356 39.00 8.94 -63.08
N PHE A 357 37.94 9.49 -62.46
CA PHE A 357 36.67 8.79 -62.27
C PHE A 357 35.90 8.61 -63.58
N ASN A 358 35.77 7.35 -63.99
CA ASN A 358 35.07 6.92 -65.21
C ASN A 358 33.86 6.04 -64.86
N VAL A 359 32.73 6.30 -65.52
CA VAL A 359 31.50 5.52 -65.33
C VAL A 359 31.33 4.53 -66.49
N GLY A 360 31.12 3.24 -66.17
CA GLY A 360 30.90 2.18 -67.14
C GLY A 360 29.58 2.31 -67.93
N GLY A 361 29.60 1.95 -69.22
CA GLY A 361 28.47 1.93 -70.14
C GLY A 361 28.73 2.68 -71.47
N PHE A 362 28.00 2.34 -72.54
CA PHE A 362 28.28 2.85 -73.90
C PHE A 362 27.57 4.19 -74.25
N PHE A 363 26.60 4.68 -73.46
CA PHE A 363 25.85 5.93 -73.73
C PHE A 363 25.60 6.77 -72.46
N ASN A 364 25.43 8.10 -72.59
CA ASN A 364 25.10 9.06 -71.52
C ASN A 364 26.08 9.17 -70.32
N LYS A 365 27.38 8.94 -70.54
CA LYS A 365 28.42 8.96 -69.49
C LYS A 365 28.45 10.25 -68.64
N LYS A 366 28.29 11.43 -69.26
CA LYS A 366 28.30 12.73 -68.53
C LYS A 366 27.11 12.86 -67.56
N LYS A 367 25.90 12.54 -68.02
CA LYS A 367 24.68 12.59 -67.19
C LYS A 367 24.73 11.56 -66.05
N LYS A 368 25.22 10.36 -66.35
CA LYS A 368 25.39 9.29 -65.36
C LYS A 368 26.46 9.63 -64.30
N LYS A 369 27.54 10.31 -64.70
CA LYS A 369 28.58 10.82 -63.77
C LYS A 369 27.99 11.85 -62.80
N LEU A 370 27.26 12.85 -63.31
CA LEU A 370 26.59 13.86 -62.47
C LEU A 370 25.57 13.23 -61.50
N GLN A 371 24.78 12.26 -61.96
CA GLN A 371 23.83 11.55 -61.10
C GLN A 371 24.53 10.80 -59.95
N ILE A 372 25.64 10.11 -60.23
CA ILE A 372 26.39 9.39 -59.20
C ILE A 372 27.03 10.37 -58.20
N GLN A 373 27.57 11.49 -58.67
CA GLN A 373 28.14 12.54 -57.81
C GLN A 373 27.07 13.11 -56.87
N GLN A 374 25.90 13.48 -57.41
CA GLN A 374 24.79 14.01 -56.62
C GLN A 374 24.24 12.97 -55.64
N GLN A 375 24.10 11.71 -56.06
CA GLN A 375 23.66 10.64 -55.18
C GLN A 375 24.63 10.43 -54.02
N ARG A 376 25.94 10.35 -54.29
CA ARG A 376 26.96 10.18 -53.25
C ARG A 376 27.04 11.38 -52.30
N LEU A 377 26.84 12.60 -52.82
CA LEU A 377 26.76 13.82 -52.00
C LEU A 377 25.57 13.76 -51.04
N LEU A 378 24.37 13.42 -51.54
CA LEU A 378 23.18 13.28 -50.71
C LEU A 378 23.35 12.16 -49.67
N THR A 379 23.85 11.00 -50.07
CA THR A 379 24.13 9.91 -49.13
C THR A 379 25.11 10.31 -48.02
N ALA A 380 26.16 11.08 -48.36
CA ALA A 380 27.07 11.61 -47.36
C ALA A 380 26.42 12.70 -46.50
N THR A 381 25.56 13.53 -47.08
CA THR A 381 24.84 14.59 -46.36
C THR A 381 23.85 14.01 -45.35
N ASP A 382 23.08 12.99 -45.74
CA ASP A 382 22.09 12.32 -44.88
C ASP A 382 22.76 11.60 -43.71
N ALA A 383 23.86 10.88 -43.98
CA ALA A 383 24.65 10.23 -42.94
C ALA A 383 25.28 11.25 -41.98
N LEU A 384 25.77 12.38 -42.52
CA LEU A 384 26.30 13.47 -41.71
C LEU A 384 25.19 14.13 -40.87
N GLN A 385 23.98 14.27 -41.40
CA GLN A 385 22.81 14.78 -40.67
C GLN A 385 22.44 13.87 -39.50
N GLU A 386 22.48 12.54 -39.69
CA GLU A 386 22.26 11.57 -38.62
C GLU A 386 23.32 11.69 -37.51
N HIS A 387 24.60 11.81 -37.89
CA HIS A 387 25.67 12.05 -36.94
C HIS A 387 25.54 13.40 -36.22
N VAL A 388 25.14 14.48 -36.90
CA VAL A 388 24.86 15.77 -36.24
C VAL A 388 23.67 15.64 -35.29
N ASN A 389 22.64 14.87 -35.63
CA ASN A 389 21.51 14.64 -34.75
C ASN A 389 21.89 13.85 -33.48
N GLN A 390 22.63 12.76 -33.63
CA GLN A 390 23.01 11.87 -32.53
C GLN A 390 24.15 12.44 -31.68
N GLN A 391 25.16 13.04 -32.31
CA GLN A 391 26.41 13.43 -31.65
C GLN A 391 26.45 14.90 -31.22
N ILE A 392 25.53 15.74 -31.72
CA ILE A 392 25.48 17.16 -31.38
C ILE A 392 24.09 17.55 -30.86
N ARG A 393 23.03 17.36 -31.65
CA ARG A 393 21.68 17.83 -31.32
C ARG A 393 21.12 17.15 -30.06
N GLN A 394 21.21 15.82 -29.97
CA GLN A 394 20.68 15.07 -28.83
C GLN A 394 21.41 15.38 -27.52
N PRO A 395 22.77 15.35 -27.46
CA PRO A 395 23.51 15.80 -26.29
C PRO A 395 23.23 17.26 -25.93
N MET A 396 23.18 18.17 -26.91
CA MET A 396 22.82 19.57 -26.64
C MET A 396 21.40 19.70 -26.06
N ARG A 397 20.44 18.88 -26.49
CA ARG A 397 19.08 18.89 -25.95
C ARG A 397 19.04 18.33 -24.53
N GLU A 398 19.72 17.22 -24.28
CA GLU A 398 19.80 16.57 -22.96
C GLU A 398 20.47 17.49 -21.95
N ASP A 399 21.66 18.02 -22.28
CA ASP A 399 22.43 18.95 -21.45
C ASP A 399 21.72 20.28 -21.20
N MET A 400 20.78 20.69 -22.06
CA MET A 400 20.05 21.96 -21.90
C MET A 400 18.62 21.77 -21.39
N SER A 401 18.16 20.52 -21.23
CA SER A 401 16.83 20.20 -20.75
C SER A 401 16.60 20.67 -19.32
N PHE A 402 17.65 20.74 -18.49
CA PHE A 402 17.53 21.28 -17.13
C PHE A 402 17.10 22.75 -17.15
N VAL A 403 17.49 23.52 -18.17
CA VAL A 403 17.18 24.95 -18.24
C VAL A 403 15.69 25.20 -18.48
N THR A 404 14.98 24.26 -19.11
CA THR A 404 13.54 24.40 -19.37
C THR A 404 12.70 24.40 -18.10
N ARG A 405 13.24 23.86 -17.00
CA ARG A 405 12.63 23.89 -15.66
C ARG A 405 12.60 25.30 -15.07
N PHE A 406 13.46 26.19 -15.57
CA PHE A 406 13.61 27.57 -15.10
C PHE A 406 13.09 28.60 -16.11
N ILE A 407 12.62 28.17 -17.29
CA ILE A 407 12.08 29.06 -18.33
C ILE A 407 10.56 29.12 -18.20
N ASN A 408 10.03 30.28 -17.82
CA ASN A 408 8.59 30.48 -17.61
C ASN A 408 7.78 30.68 -18.91
N LYS A 409 8.44 30.71 -20.06
CA LYS A 409 7.80 30.95 -21.36
C LYS A 409 7.81 29.69 -22.23
N LYS A 410 6.63 29.10 -22.44
CA LYS A 410 6.42 27.88 -23.25
C LYS A 410 7.11 27.92 -24.61
N GLU A 411 7.02 29.05 -25.32
CA GLU A 411 7.67 29.25 -26.63
C GLU A 411 9.21 29.16 -26.57
N ALA A 412 9.82 29.60 -25.47
CA ALA A 412 11.27 29.54 -25.28
C ALA A 412 11.70 28.12 -24.88
N SER A 413 10.96 27.46 -23.98
CA SER A 413 11.19 26.04 -23.64
C SER A 413 11.05 25.13 -24.86
N ASP A 414 10.04 25.37 -25.71
CA ASP A 414 9.84 24.62 -26.95
C ASP A 414 11.02 24.77 -27.92
N LYS A 415 11.65 25.94 -28.01
CA LYS A 415 12.85 26.16 -28.84
C LYS A 415 14.10 25.47 -28.28
N VAL A 416 14.21 25.34 -26.95
CA VAL A 416 15.30 24.58 -26.31
C VAL A 416 15.14 23.08 -26.55
N LEU A 417 13.92 22.56 -26.45
CA LEU A 417 13.63 21.14 -26.64
C LEU A 417 13.65 20.72 -28.12
N ASN A 418 13.29 21.64 -29.03
CA ASN A 418 13.17 21.38 -30.46
C ASN A 418 14.26 22.07 -31.31
N GLN A 419 15.50 22.17 -30.80
CA GLN A 419 16.63 22.65 -31.60
C GLN A 419 16.82 21.81 -32.86
N HIS A 420 17.04 22.44 -34.01
CA HIS A 420 17.26 21.76 -35.29
C HIS A 420 18.48 22.32 -36.01
N TYR A 421 19.36 21.43 -36.48
CA TYR A 421 20.58 21.77 -37.20
C TYR A 421 20.56 21.06 -38.56
N ASP A 422 20.11 21.79 -39.59
CA ASP A 422 19.99 21.28 -40.95
C ASP A 422 21.35 21.29 -41.66
N VAL A 423 21.92 20.10 -41.86
CA VAL A 423 23.12 19.87 -42.64
C VAL A 423 22.76 19.94 -44.12
N LYS A 424 23.25 20.97 -44.80
CA LYS A 424 22.98 21.17 -46.22
C LYS A 424 24.12 20.63 -47.10
N PRO A 425 23.84 20.13 -48.32
CA PRO A 425 24.86 19.59 -49.22
C PRO A 425 26.02 20.56 -49.51
N GLU A 426 25.74 21.88 -49.53
CA GLU A 426 26.72 22.93 -49.76
C GLU A 426 27.83 22.95 -48.69
N MET A 427 27.53 22.46 -47.47
CA MET A 427 28.51 22.35 -46.39
C MET A 427 29.61 21.30 -46.67
N ILE A 428 29.38 20.41 -47.64
CA ILE A 428 30.37 19.44 -48.14
C ILE A 428 30.90 19.90 -49.50
N GLU A 429 30.00 20.27 -50.42
CA GLU A 429 30.37 20.61 -51.81
C GLU A 429 31.31 21.83 -51.90
N ASP A 430 31.06 22.89 -51.14
CA ASP A 430 31.83 24.13 -51.21
C ASP A 430 33.28 23.98 -50.72
N LEU A 431 33.55 22.92 -49.97
CA LEU A 431 34.88 22.61 -49.44
C LEU A 431 35.76 21.86 -50.46
N TYR A 432 35.17 21.36 -51.55
CA TYR A 432 35.90 20.54 -52.52
C TYR A 432 36.87 21.36 -53.35
N GLN A 433 38.09 20.85 -53.49
CA GLN A 433 39.10 21.41 -54.38
C GLN A 433 39.46 20.38 -55.46
N PRO A 434 39.54 20.77 -56.75
CA PRO A 434 39.80 19.82 -57.83
C PRO A 434 41.11 19.04 -57.63
N GLN A 435 41.02 17.71 -57.54
CA GLN A 435 42.18 16.81 -57.45
C GLN A 435 42.22 15.84 -58.63
N THR A 436 43.42 15.47 -59.08
CA THR A 436 43.62 14.43 -60.11
C THR A 436 43.21 13.05 -59.57
N SER A 437 43.67 12.70 -58.36
CA SER A 437 43.26 11.51 -57.62
C SER A 437 43.05 11.82 -56.13
N ILE A 438 42.22 11.03 -55.45
CA ILE A 438 41.90 11.22 -54.03
C ILE A 438 42.86 10.41 -53.17
N SER A 439 43.77 11.11 -52.49
CA SER A 439 44.68 10.47 -51.53
C SER A 439 44.03 10.34 -50.16
N ASN A 440 44.50 9.38 -49.35
CA ASN A 440 44.06 9.24 -47.96
C ASN A 440 44.28 10.52 -47.14
N THR A 441 45.39 11.21 -47.37
CA THR A 441 45.70 12.48 -46.70
C THR A 441 44.70 13.57 -47.06
N TYR A 442 44.28 13.66 -48.32
CA TYR A 442 43.27 14.63 -48.75
C TYR A 442 41.89 14.35 -48.14
N VAL A 443 41.47 13.08 -48.06
CA VAL A 443 40.21 12.71 -47.40
C VAL A 443 40.23 13.12 -45.93
N LEU A 444 41.35 12.91 -45.22
CA LEU A 444 41.48 13.33 -43.82
C LEU A 444 41.38 14.85 -43.68
N THR A 445 42.14 15.63 -44.45
CA THR A 445 42.07 17.10 -44.39
C THR A 445 40.67 17.62 -44.76
N PHE A 446 40.03 17.06 -45.79
CA PHE A 446 38.69 17.46 -46.19
C PHE A 446 37.65 17.11 -45.11
N SER A 447 37.77 15.93 -44.49
CA SER A 447 36.91 15.52 -43.39
C SER A 447 37.03 16.48 -42.19
N ASP A 448 38.25 16.92 -41.86
CA ASP A 448 38.49 17.91 -40.81
C ASP A 448 37.85 19.27 -41.13
N GLU A 449 37.91 19.72 -42.40
CA GLU A 449 37.27 20.96 -42.84
C GLU A 449 35.73 20.87 -42.80
N VAL A 450 35.14 19.73 -43.17
CA VAL A 450 33.69 19.48 -43.03
C VAL A 450 33.30 19.56 -41.56
N VAL A 451 34.05 18.91 -40.67
CA VAL A 451 33.82 18.98 -39.22
C VAL A 451 33.89 20.43 -38.72
N LYS A 452 34.88 21.21 -39.15
CA LYS A 452 34.98 22.64 -38.79
C LYS A 452 33.78 23.46 -39.28
N ALA A 453 33.32 23.22 -40.50
CA ALA A 453 32.16 23.91 -41.07
C ALA A 453 30.88 23.61 -40.26
N ILE A 454 30.67 22.35 -39.89
CA ILE A 454 29.54 21.93 -39.04
C ILE A 454 29.61 22.58 -37.66
N LYS A 455 30.77 22.53 -36.98
CA LYS A 455 30.95 23.16 -35.67
C LYS A 455 30.60 24.65 -35.71
N LYS A 456 31.11 25.36 -36.72
CA LYS A 456 30.83 26.79 -36.92
C LYS A 456 29.35 27.08 -37.20
N TYR A 457 28.68 26.22 -37.97
CA TYR A 457 27.26 26.36 -38.26
C TYR A 457 26.41 26.20 -36.97
N VAL A 458 26.70 25.16 -36.17
CA VAL A 458 26.01 24.93 -34.89
C VAL A 458 26.23 26.08 -33.91
N GLU A 459 27.44 26.66 -33.84
CA GLU A 459 27.71 27.84 -33.02
C GLU A 459 26.84 29.05 -33.41
N GLN A 460 26.65 29.28 -34.71
CA GLN A 460 25.83 30.38 -35.22
C GLN A 460 24.34 30.20 -34.91
N GLN A 461 23.82 28.98 -34.99
CA GLN A 461 22.40 28.67 -34.76
C GLN A 461 22.03 28.61 -33.27
N SER A 462 22.95 28.11 -32.42
CA SER A 462 22.70 27.93 -30.98
C SER A 462 22.82 29.22 -30.16
N THR A 463 23.69 30.16 -30.56
CA THR A 463 23.94 31.39 -29.78
C THR A 463 22.68 32.26 -29.59
N PRO A 464 21.80 32.45 -30.59
CA PRO A 464 20.53 33.14 -30.40
C PRO A 464 19.61 32.44 -29.38
N ILE A 465 19.59 31.11 -29.39
CA ILE A 465 18.77 30.30 -28.47
C ILE A 465 19.28 30.51 -27.03
N PHE A 466 20.59 30.54 -26.81
CA PHE A 466 21.16 30.78 -25.47
C PHE A 466 20.80 32.16 -24.91
N LYS A 467 20.71 33.18 -25.77
CA LYS A 467 20.26 34.51 -25.35
C LYS A 467 18.79 34.49 -24.93
N GLU A 468 17.94 33.82 -25.71
CA GLU A 468 16.52 33.69 -25.41
C GLU A 468 16.28 32.89 -24.12
N ILE A 469 17.09 31.88 -23.84
CA ILE A 469 17.11 31.16 -22.56
C ILE A 469 17.36 32.13 -21.40
N ILE A 470 18.47 32.86 -21.45
CA ILE A 470 18.90 33.75 -20.36
C ILE A 470 17.89 34.86 -20.09
N GLU A 471 17.22 35.36 -21.14
CA GLU A 471 16.17 36.38 -21.03
C GLU A 471 14.88 35.87 -20.35
N ASN A 472 14.67 34.55 -20.27
CA ASN A 472 13.44 33.93 -19.78
C ASN A 472 13.64 33.00 -18.57
N VAL A 473 14.88 32.83 -18.09
CA VAL A 473 15.20 32.04 -16.90
C VAL A 473 14.89 32.84 -15.63
N GLN A 474 14.04 32.29 -14.76
CA GLN A 474 13.81 32.77 -13.40
C GLN A 474 14.14 31.64 -12.42
N ALA A 475 15.21 31.80 -11.64
CA ALA A 475 15.57 30.87 -10.59
C ALA A 475 14.92 31.34 -9.28
N ASP A 476 13.83 30.71 -8.89
CA ASP A 476 13.42 30.70 -7.49
C ASP A 476 14.17 29.57 -6.78
N GLU A 477 14.65 29.89 -5.57
CA GLU A 477 15.58 29.09 -4.77
C GLU A 477 15.13 27.63 -4.61
N LEU A 478 15.96 26.67 -5.05
CA LEU A 478 15.82 25.25 -4.73
C LEU A 478 17.06 24.74 -3.98
N PRO A 479 16.90 23.80 -3.01
CA PRO A 479 17.97 23.34 -2.13
C PRO A 479 18.84 22.26 -2.79
N THR A 480 20.11 22.22 -2.40
CA THR A 480 21.12 21.22 -2.77
C THR A 480 20.97 19.93 -1.96
N GLU A 481 20.91 18.78 -2.64
CA GLU A 481 21.19 17.46 -2.03
C GLU A 481 22.43 16.85 -2.72
N GLU A 482 23.39 16.38 -1.90
CA GLU A 482 24.64 15.69 -2.29
C GLU A 482 24.36 14.18 -2.55
N SER A 483 25.03 13.51 -3.51
CA SER A 483 25.05 12.04 -3.61
C SER A 483 26.47 11.47 -3.39
N ASP A 484 26.51 10.27 -2.80
CA ASP A 484 27.59 9.72 -1.96
C ASP A 484 28.31 8.50 -2.61
N ASP A 485 28.32 8.38 -3.94
CA ASP A 485 28.66 7.18 -4.73
C ASP A 485 30.08 6.62 -4.50
N LEU A 486 31.02 7.44 -4.03
CA LEU A 486 32.43 7.04 -3.87
C LEU A 486 32.64 6.03 -2.71
N LYS A 487 31.73 6.04 -1.73
CA LYS A 487 31.76 5.11 -0.58
C LYS A 487 31.41 3.69 -1.01
N GLU A 488 30.47 3.55 -1.94
CA GLU A 488 30.02 2.23 -2.39
C GLU A 488 31.12 1.48 -3.15
N TYR A 489 31.92 2.17 -3.97
CA TYR A 489 33.07 1.51 -4.62
C TYR A 489 34.11 0.96 -3.63
N GLN A 490 34.34 1.65 -2.52
CA GLN A 490 35.28 1.16 -1.49
C GLN A 490 34.72 -0.08 -0.78
N ARG A 491 33.41 -0.06 -0.45
CA ARG A 491 32.69 -1.16 0.19
C ARG A 491 32.77 -2.47 -0.62
N TYR A 492 32.67 -2.40 -1.94
CA TYR A 492 32.79 -3.55 -2.83
C TYR A 492 34.11 -4.33 -2.64
N THR A 493 35.24 -3.61 -2.60
CA THR A 493 36.57 -4.22 -2.57
C THR A 493 36.79 -4.97 -1.25
N GLU A 494 36.35 -4.36 -0.15
CA GLU A 494 36.44 -4.92 1.20
C GLU A 494 35.63 -6.23 1.34
N LEU A 495 34.42 -6.26 0.79
CA LEU A 495 33.54 -7.44 0.83
C LEU A 495 34.12 -8.63 0.04
N ASN A 496 34.77 -8.39 -1.10
CA ASN A 496 35.33 -9.44 -1.93
C ASN A 496 36.56 -10.13 -1.29
N GLU A 497 37.42 -9.36 -0.62
CA GLU A 497 38.52 -9.92 0.17
C GLU A 497 38.01 -10.81 1.31
N LEU A 498 36.91 -10.40 1.95
CA LEU A 498 36.28 -11.16 3.02
C LEU A 498 35.69 -12.49 2.53
N ARG A 499 35.00 -12.49 1.37
CA ARG A 499 34.50 -13.70 0.70
C ARG A 499 35.61 -14.73 0.49
N GLN A 500 36.79 -14.28 0.06
CA GLN A 500 37.94 -15.15 -0.17
C GLN A 500 38.51 -15.74 1.12
N SER A 501 38.53 -14.97 2.21
CA SER A 501 39.02 -15.45 3.51
C SER A 501 38.16 -16.59 4.09
N LEU A 502 36.83 -16.47 4.00
CA LEU A 502 35.88 -17.48 4.51
C LEU A 502 35.92 -18.78 3.71
N THR A 503 35.89 -18.69 2.37
CA THR A 503 35.92 -19.86 1.47
C THR A 503 37.20 -20.68 1.59
N THR A 504 38.35 -20.00 1.78
CA THR A 504 39.66 -20.67 1.95
C THR A 504 39.94 -21.09 3.39
N LYS A 505 39.08 -20.70 4.35
CA LYS A 505 39.29 -20.86 5.80
C LYS A 505 40.61 -20.25 6.29
N ASN A 506 41.13 -19.25 5.59
CA ASN A 506 42.40 -18.60 5.92
C ASN A 506 42.37 -17.95 7.30
N TYR A 507 41.20 -17.44 7.72
CA TYR A 507 40.99 -16.82 9.03
C TYR A 507 41.32 -17.71 10.24
N ARG A 508 41.32 -19.04 10.07
CA ARG A 508 41.66 -19.98 11.14
C ARG A 508 43.13 -19.90 11.58
N HIS A 509 44.00 -19.34 10.74
CA HIS A 509 45.44 -19.21 10.98
C HIS A 509 45.83 -17.93 11.73
N TYR A 510 44.88 -17.03 12.00
CA TYR A 510 45.15 -15.85 12.82
C TYR A 510 45.49 -16.26 14.26
N TYR A 511 46.46 -15.57 14.84
CA TYR A 511 46.85 -15.78 16.23
C TYR A 511 46.09 -14.81 17.12
N ILE A 512 45.33 -15.34 18.09
CA ILE A 512 44.51 -14.55 19.01
C ILE A 512 44.78 -15.01 20.45
N HIS A 513 44.89 -14.07 21.38
CA HIS A 513 45.02 -14.34 22.82
C HIS A 513 43.64 -14.40 23.49
N LEU A 514 43.22 -15.60 23.94
CA LEU A 514 41.88 -15.86 24.49
C LEU A 514 41.80 -15.84 26.02
N ASP A 515 42.38 -14.83 26.67
CA ASP A 515 42.37 -14.68 28.14
C ASP A 515 41.50 -13.47 28.58
N GLU A 516 40.30 -13.33 28.01
CA GLU A 516 39.39 -12.20 28.23
C GLU A 516 38.05 -12.62 28.89
N SER A 517 37.38 -11.69 29.58
CA SER A 517 36.04 -11.91 30.18
C SER A 517 34.97 -12.06 29.10
N LEU A 518 33.82 -12.67 29.42
CA LEU A 518 32.70 -12.83 28.48
C LEU A 518 32.33 -11.51 27.79
N ASP A 519 32.16 -10.44 28.56
CA ASP A 519 31.84 -9.10 28.03
C ASP A 519 32.86 -8.60 27.00
N LYS A 520 34.16 -8.89 27.18
CA LYS A 520 35.20 -8.55 26.20
C LYS A 520 35.14 -9.44 24.95
N LEU A 521 34.84 -10.72 25.11
CA LEU A 521 34.68 -11.65 23.97
C LEU A 521 33.50 -11.25 23.07
N ILE A 522 32.40 -10.78 23.66
CA ILE A 522 31.20 -10.39 22.90
C ILE A 522 31.11 -8.88 22.60
N GLY A 523 31.99 -8.04 23.17
CA GLY A 523 32.02 -6.59 22.93
C GLY A 523 31.02 -5.77 23.77
N ARG A 524 30.45 -6.38 24.82
CA ARG A 524 29.32 -5.83 25.57
C ARG A 524 29.75 -4.91 26.72
N GLN A 525 29.00 -3.84 26.95
CA GLN A 525 29.23 -2.89 28.06
C GLN A 525 27.99 -2.73 28.97
N GLU A 526 28.22 -2.72 30.28
CA GLU A 526 27.18 -2.44 31.28
C GLU A 526 26.85 -0.93 31.27
N THR A 527 25.57 -0.58 31.12
CA THR A 527 25.05 0.78 31.21
C THR A 527 24.21 0.95 32.46
N THR A 528 24.15 2.18 32.98
CA THR A 528 23.32 2.52 34.14
C THR A 528 21.99 3.07 33.65
N TYR A 529 20.93 2.27 33.69
CA TYR A 529 19.57 2.76 33.53
C TYR A 529 19.13 3.41 34.84
N GLN A 530 18.87 4.73 34.81
CA GLN A 530 18.18 5.41 35.88
C GLN A 530 16.76 5.65 35.41
N VAL A 531 15.78 5.06 36.09
CA VAL A 531 14.37 5.39 35.91
C VAL A 531 14.25 6.90 36.01
N ALA A 532 13.83 7.56 34.92
CA ALA A 532 13.42 8.95 34.99
C ALA A 532 12.24 8.98 35.96
N THR A 533 12.51 9.37 37.20
CA THR A 533 11.45 9.73 38.13
C THR A 533 10.87 11.03 37.62
N ASP A 534 9.98 10.90 36.65
CA ASP A 534 9.00 11.93 36.40
C ASP A 534 8.14 11.98 37.66
N ASN A 535 8.58 12.85 38.58
CA ASN A 535 7.73 13.50 39.55
C ASN A 535 6.74 14.42 38.80
N THR A 536 5.92 13.83 37.95
CA THR A 536 4.62 14.35 37.56
C THR A 536 3.57 13.55 38.31
N GLN A 537 3.61 13.69 39.64
CA GLN A 537 2.37 13.70 40.41
C GLN A 537 1.43 14.69 39.73
N ASP A 538 0.30 14.17 39.27
CA ASP A 538 -0.90 14.93 38.92
C ASP A 538 -0.69 16.19 38.09
N ASN A 539 -0.56 15.99 36.79
CA ASN A 539 -1.36 16.77 35.84
C ASN A 539 -2.21 15.80 35.01
N ARG A 540 -3.06 15.03 35.71
CA ARG A 540 -4.37 14.62 35.18
C ARG A 540 -5.29 15.85 35.15
N ASP A 541 -4.81 16.93 34.54
CA ASP A 541 -5.66 18.05 34.17
C ASP A 541 -6.15 17.76 32.75
N ASN A 542 -7.47 17.66 32.66
CA ASN A 542 -8.25 17.71 31.44
C ASN A 542 -7.70 18.80 30.49
N GLN A 543 -6.82 18.41 29.58
CA GLN A 543 -6.69 19.04 28.28
C GLN A 543 -7.18 17.97 27.29
N GLN A 544 -8.49 17.70 27.18
CA GLN A 544 -9.38 18.58 26.42
C GLN A 544 -8.60 19.69 25.71
N LEU A 545 -7.82 19.30 24.70
CA LEU A 545 -7.64 20.13 23.52
C LEU A 545 -9.03 20.30 22.89
N ASN A 546 -9.79 21.19 23.51
CA ASN A 546 -10.85 21.93 22.90
C ASN A 546 -10.25 22.64 21.69
N GLN A 547 -10.22 21.97 20.54
CA GLN A 547 -10.91 22.56 19.41
C GLN A 547 -12.40 22.49 19.80
N ASN A 548 -12.97 23.36 20.63
CA ASN A 548 -13.23 24.78 20.34
C ASN A 548 -12.92 25.23 18.90
N THR A 549 -13.32 24.43 17.91
CA THR A 549 -14.35 24.98 17.03
C THR A 549 -15.55 25.21 17.93
N ALA A 550 -15.61 26.40 18.52
CA ALA A 550 -16.85 26.95 19.01
C ALA A 550 -17.73 27.23 17.79
N THR A 551 -18.12 26.19 17.05
CA THR A 551 -19.45 26.17 16.46
C THR A 551 -20.36 26.13 17.66
N THR A 552 -20.83 27.30 18.02
CA THR A 552 -21.99 27.47 18.88
C THR A 552 -23.08 26.59 18.27
N ASN A 553 -23.26 25.37 18.78
CA ASN A 553 -24.41 24.53 18.48
C ASN A 553 -25.63 25.18 19.17
N MET A 554 -26.00 26.37 18.72
CA MET A 554 -27.40 26.71 18.68
C MET A 554 -28.01 25.71 17.68
N SER A 555 -28.73 24.71 18.17
CA SER A 555 -29.66 23.98 17.30
C SER A 555 -30.70 25.00 16.84
N ILE A 556 -30.42 25.65 15.71
CA ILE A 556 -31.33 26.59 15.08
C ILE A 556 -32.55 25.77 14.63
N ASP A 557 -33.73 26.12 15.13
CA ASP A 557 -34.98 25.49 14.70
C ASP A 557 -35.33 26.02 13.29
N ILE A 558 -34.83 25.31 12.27
CA ILE A 558 -34.98 25.66 10.85
C ILE A 558 -36.46 25.69 10.46
N GLN A 559 -37.28 24.79 11.02
CA GLN A 559 -38.72 24.77 10.77
C GLN A 559 -39.40 26.02 11.32
N LYS A 560 -39.07 26.42 12.55
CA LYS A 560 -39.59 27.66 13.15
C LYS A 560 -39.11 28.91 12.41
N ALA A 561 -37.87 28.92 11.92
CA ALA A 561 -37.35 30.00 11.09
C ALA A 561 -38.12 30.12 9.77
N LEU A 562 -38.41 29.00 9.10
CA LEU A 562 -39.26 28.93 7.89
C LEU A 562 -40.68 29.43 8.16
N ASP A 563 -41.28 29.04 9.29
CA ASP A 563 -42.64 29.44 9.67
C ASP A 563 -42.74 30.96 9.84
N ILE A 564 -41.72 31.61 10.43
CA ILE A 564 -41.66 33.07 10.61
C ILE A 564 -41.72 33.81 9.27
N ILE A 565 -40.99 33.32 8.25
CA ILE A 565 -40.88 33.97 6.93
C ILE A 565 -41.89 33.44 5.90
N SER A 566 -42.77 32.52 6.29
CA SER A 566 -43.72 31.87 5.39
C SER A 566 -44.64 32.87 4.67
N ASP A 567 -45.06 33.92 5.37
CA ASP A 567 -45.95 34.99 4.91
C ASP A 567 -45.26 36.12 4.12
N VAL A 568 -43.93 36.12 4.03
CA VAL A 568 -43.17 37.09 3.23
C VAL A 568 -43.27 36.71 1.75
N PRO A 569 -43.72 37.61 0.85
CA PRO A 569 -43.93 37.28 -0.55
C PRO A 569 -42.63 37.15 -1.40
N LEU A 570 -41.45 37.17 -0.77
CA LEU A 570 -40.12 37.05 -1.39
C LEU A 570 -39.50 35.67 -1.10
N PHE A 571 -38.49 35.27 -1.89
CA PHE A 571 -37.70 34.03 -1.71
C PHE A 571 -38.54 32.74 -1.67
N LYS A 572 -39.68 32.71 -2.38
CA LYS A 572 -40.63 31.59 -2.31
C LYS A 572 -39.99 30.25 -2.68
N ARG A 573 -39.17 30.24 -3.74
CA ARG A 573 -38.46 29.04 -4.19
C ARG A 573 -37.43 28.55 -3.17
N THR A 574 -36.60 29.44 -2.65
CA THR A 574 -35.59 29.09 -1.64
C THR A 574 -36.24 28.55 -0.36
N LYS A 575 -37.38 29.11 0.07
CA LYS A 575 -38.17 28.55 1.19
C LYS A 575 -38.68 27.13 0.92
N GLN A 576 -39.12 26.86 -0.31
CA GLN A 576 -39.54 25.53 -0.74
C GLN A 576 -38.35 24.55 -0.78
N ASP A 577 -37.19 24.97 -1.31
CA ASP A 577 -35.98 24.15 -1.38
C ASP A 577 -35.48 23.74 0.03
N ILE A 578 -35.53 24.65 1.02
CA ILE A 578 -35.21 24.32 2.43
C ILE A 578 -36.22 23.29 2.97
N HIS A 579 -37.52 23.44 2.69
CA HIS A 579 -38.55 22.51 3.16
C HIS A 579 -38.42 21.10 2.55
N GLU A 580 -38.12 21.03 1.25
CA GLU A 580 -37.83 19.76 0.55
C GLU A 580 -36.56 19.10 1.10
N THR A 581 -35.53 19.88 1.41
CA THR A 581 -34.28 19.39 2.01
C THR A 581 -34.49 18.85 3.42
N LEU A 582 -35.25 19.56 4.27
CA LEU A 582 -35.70 19.09 5.59
C LEU A 582 -36.40 17.73 5.50
N THR A 583 -37.34 17.60 4.54
CA THR A 583 -38.08 16.34 4.33
C THR A 583 -37.15 15.21 3.85
N ARG A 584 -36.10 15.52 3.08
CA ARG A 584 -35.10 14.52 2.63
C ARG A 584 -34.18 14.06 3.75
N ILE A 585 -33.79 14.97 4.65
CA ILE A 585 -32.95 14.65 5.81
C ILE A 585 -33.64 13.65 6.73
N ASP A 586 -34.94 13.84 6.99
CA ASP A 586 -35.73 12.95 7.84
C ASP A 586 -35.87 11.52 7.29
N ASN A 587 -35.67 11.35 5.98
CA ASN A 587 -35.82 10.06 5.28
C ASN A 587 -34.48 9.39 4.92
N LYS A 588 -33.33 9.95 5.27
CA LYS A 588 -32.03 9.39 4.87
C LYS A 588 -31.72 8.11 5.67
N LEU A 589 -31.43 7.02 4.96
CA LEU A 589 -30.93 5.77 5.53
C LEU A 589 -29.41 5.87 5.68
N ILE A 590 -28.89 5.57 6.87
CA ILE A 590 -27.45 5.53 7.15
C ILE A 590 -26.94 4.10 6.98
N LYS A 591 -25.96 3.90 6.11
CA LYS A 591 -25.33 2.60 5.88
C LYS A 591 -24.13 2.42 6.82
N ILE A 592 -24.15 1.35 7.61
CA ILE A 592 -23.14 1.02 8.60
C ILE A 592 -22.42 -0.27 8.15
N GLY A 593 -21.16 -0.17 7.76
CA GLY A 593 -20.35 -1.33 7.39
C GLY A 593 -19.59 -1.87 8.60
N VAL A 594 -19.68 -3.17 8.86
CA VAL A 594 -18.97 -3.86 9.95
C VAL A 594 -17.81 -4.67 9.37
N PHE A 595 -16.57 -4.30 9.72
CA PHE A 595 -15.33 -4.85 9.17
C PHE A 595 -14.44 -5.44 10.24
N GLY A 596 -13.45 -6.23 9.83
CA GLY A 596 -12.48 -6.89 10.73
C GLY A 596 -11.97 -8.20 10.15
N THR A 597 -10.83 -8.67 10.67
CA THR A 597 -10.21 -9.96 10.32
C THR A 597 -11.16 -11.16 10.56
N PHE A 598 -10.80 -12.33 10.02
CA PHE A 598 -11.57 -13.55 10.28
C PHE A 598 -11.66 -13.85 11.77
N SER A 599 -12.83 -14.32 12.19
CA SER A 599 -13.08 -14.69 13.59
C SER A 599 -12.95 -13.57 14.62
N ALA A 600 -12.86 -12.29 14.19
CA ALA A 600 -12.92 -11.12 15.09
C ALA A 600 -14.29 -10.92 15.79
N GLY A 601 -15.31 -11.68 15.37
CA GLY A 601 -16.64 -11.67 15.98
C GLY A 601 -17.61 -10.62 15.43
N LYS A 602 -17.50 -10.24 14.14
CA LYS A 602 -18.40 -9.30 13.45
C LYS A 602 -19.88 -9.68 13.55
N SER A 603 -20.25 -10.89 13.12
CA SER A 603 -21.64 -11.37 13.18
C SER A 603 -22.14 -11.50 14.63
N SER A 604 -21.25 -11.84 15.58
CA SER A 604 -21.57 -11.86 17.01
C SER A 604 -21.85 -10.45 17.55
N LEU A 605 -21.09 -9.45 17.12
CA LEU A 605 -21.31 -8.04 17.48
C LEU A 605 -22.65 -7.55 16.96
N ILE A 606 -22.99 -7.87 15.70
CA ILE A 606 -24.29 -7.50 15.11
C ILE A 606 -25.44 -8.14 15.89
N ASN A 607 -25.35 -9.42 16.22
CA ASN A 607 -26.33 -10.10 17.07
C ASN A 607 -26.48 -9.40 18.43
N ALA A 608 -25.36 -9.02 19.08
CA ALA A 608 -25.38 -8.29 20.34
C ALA A 608 -26.01 -6.88 20.21
N LEU A 609 -25.77 -6.19 19.08
CA LEU A 609 -26.41 -4.90 18.78
C LEU A 609 -27.93 -5.05 18.61
N LEU A 610 -28.39 -6.16 18.06
CA LEU A 610 -29.83 -6.45 17.88
C LEU A 610 -30.46 -7.12 19.11
N GLY A 611 -29.67 -7.69 20.01
CA GLY A 611 -30.13 -8.40 21.21
C GLY A 611 -30.68 -9.81 20.93
N GLU A 612 -30.48 -10.35 19.73
CA GLU A 612 -30.98 -11.66 19.31
C GLU A 612 -30.02 -12.37 18.34
N HIS A 613 -30.07 -13.70 18.30
CA HIS A 613 -29.21 -14.54 17.44
C HIS A 613 -29.78 -14.65 16.02
N ILE A 614 -29.44 -13.70 15.15
CA ILE A 614 -29.93 -13.63 13.77
C ILE A 614 -28.92 -14.22 12.80
N LEU A 615 -27.67 -13.79 12.90
CA LEU A 615 -26.56 -14.25 12.08
C LEU A 615 -25.87 -15.48 12.71
N VAL A 616 -25.34 -16.37 11.89
CA VAL A 616 -24.58 -17.54 12.35
C VAL A 616 -23.16 -17.14 12.74
N SER A 617 -22.80 -17.35 14.01
CA SER A 617 -21.43 -17.16 14.51
C SER A 617 -20.72 -18.52 14.66
N SER A 618 -19.65 -18.80 13.91
CA SER A 618 -18.73 -19.91 14.23
C SER A 618 -17.25 -19.52 14.05
N PRO A 619 -16.31 -20.24 14.69
CA PRO A 619 -14.87 -20.01 14.56
C PRO A 619 -14.28 -20.42 13.20
N ASN A 620 -15.02 -21.22 12.42
CA ASN A 620 -14.74 -21.52 11.01
C ASN A 620 -15.45 -20.48 10.11
N PRO A 621 -15.00 -20.22 8.86
CA PRO A 621 -15.64 -19.25 7.97
C PRO A 621 -17.15 -19.55 7.85
N THR A 622 -18.01 -18.64 8.35
CA THR A 622 -19.47 -18.84 8.39
C THR A 622 -20.27 -17.85 7.58
N THR A 623 -19.68 -16.77 7.10
CA THR A 623 -20.38 -15.79 6.25
C THR A 623 -19.87 -16.00 4.83
N ALA A 624 -20.73 -16.55 3.98
CA ALA A 624 -20.39 -16.93 2.61
C ALA A 624 -20.93 -15.93 1.56
N ALA A 625 -21.85 -15.06 1.97
CA ALA A 625 -22.41 -13.97 1.18
C ALA A 625 -22.57 -12.69 2.03
N THR A 626 -22.42 -11.52 1.39
CA THR A 626 -22.67 -10.23 2.02
C THR A 626 -24.11 -10.16 2.55
N THR A 627 -24.26 -9.72 3.80
CA THR A 627 -25.57 -9.66 4.46
C THR A 627 -25.91 -8.24 4.88
N GLU A 628 -27.03 -7.70 4.39
CA GLU A 628 -27.56 -6.39 4.74
C GLU A 628 -28.79 -6.54 5.66
N ILE A 629 -28.83 -5.80 6.75
CA ILE A 629 -29.90 -5.83 7.75
C ILE A 629 -30.54 -4.46 7.81
N SER A 630 -31.86 -4.38 7.63
CA SER A 630 -32.63 -3.14 7.60
C SER A 630 -33.98 -3.28 8.29
N TYR A 631 -34.63 -2.16 8.56
CA TYR A 631 -35.98 -2.15 9.12
C TYR A 631 -37.03 -2.50 8.05
N GLY A 632 -37.83 -3.56 8.26
CA GLY A 632 -38.87 -3.98 7.31
C GLY A 632 -39.48 -5.36 7.60
N ASP A 633 -40.45 -5.77 6.76
CA ASP A 633 -41.25 -6.99 6.95
C ASP A 633 -40.82 -8.18 6.06
N GLU A 634 -40.13 -7.91 4.94
CA GLU A 634 -39.83 -8.92 3.92
C GLU A 634 -38.33 -9.05 3.70
N SER A 635 -37.77 -10.22 4.04
CA SER A 635 -36.39 -10.58 3.71
C SER A 635 -36.33 -11.15 2.30
N TYR A 636 -35.26 -10.85 1.57
CA TYR A 636 -35.06 -11.35 0.21
C TYR A 636 -33.57 -11.53 -0.10
N ILE A 637 -33.26 -12.36 -1.08
CA ILE A 637 -31.91 -12.50 -1.63
C ILE A 637 -31.85 -11.88 -3.01
N THR A 638 -30.67 -11.37 -3.37
CA THR A 638 -30.34 -10.99 -4.73
C THR A 638 -29.35 -12.01 -5.28
N LEU A 639 -29.70 -12.69 -6.38
CA LEU A 639 -28.85 -13.70 -7.00
C LEU A 639 -27.84 -13.07 -7.96
N LYS A 640 -26.72 -13.77 -8.19
CA LYS A 640 -25.73 -13.40 -9.21
C LYS A 640 -26.32 -13.58 -10.61
N SER A 641 -25.86 -12.78 -11.57
CA SER A 641 -26.18 -13.02 -12.98
C SER A 641 -25.42 -14.23 -13.52
N GLN A 642 -25.88 -14.82 -14.64
CA GLN A 642 -25.12 -15.86 -15.35
C GLN A 642 -23.71 -15.39 -15.74
N SER A 643 -23.54 -14.13 -16.14
CA SER A 643 -22.21 -13.58 -16.48
C SER A 643 -21.29 -13.55 -15.26
N GLN A 644 -21.78 -13.03 -14.13
CA GLN A 644 -21.00 -12.97 -12.88
C GLN A 644 -20.57 -14.34 -12.40
N LEU A 645 -21.48 -15.33 -12.43
CA LEU A 645 -21.15 -16.70 -12.02
C LEU A 645 -20.19 -17.38 -13.01
N LEU A 646 -20.30 -17.09 -14.32
CA LEU A 646 -19.38 -17.60 -15.33
C LEU A 646 -17.97 -17.04 -15.17
N ASP A 647 -17.85 -15.74 -14.91
CA ASP A 647 -16.57 -15.07 -14.66
C ASP A 647 -15.89 -15.69 -13.42
N GLU A 648 -16.66 -15.96 -12.37
CA GLU A 648 -16.18 -16.65 -11.17
C GLU A 648 -15.73 -18.09 -11.43
N ILE A 649 -16.40 -18.83 -12.31
CA ILE A 649 -15.99 -20.18 -12.72
C ILE A 649 -14.70 -20.13 -13.53
N ASN A 650 -14.64 -19.23 -14.52
CA ASN A 650 -13.47 -19.05 -15.37
C ASN A 650 -12.25 -18.62 -14.56
N ALA A 651 -12.40 -17.74 -13.56
CA ALA A 651 -11.31 -17.37 -12.66
C ALA A 651 -10.76 -18.57 -11.86
N VAL A 652 -11.62 -19.53 -11.48
CA VAL A 652 -11.20 -20.75 -10.76
C VAL A 652 -10.47 -21.73 -11.68
N VAL A 653 -10.87 -21.84 -12.93
CA VAL A 653 -10.32 -22.82 -13.89
C VAL A 653 -9.22 -22.28 -14.79
N GLU A 654 -8.95 -20.97 -14.73
CA GLU A 654 -7.97 -20.27 -15.55
C GLU A 654 -6.58 -20.94 -15.50
N TYR A 655 -6.17 -21.43 -14.33
CA TYR A 655 -4.91 -22.15 -14.13
C TYR A 655 -4.74 -23.37 -15.05
N GLN A 656 -5.85 -23.98 -15.48
CA GLN A 656 -5.86 -25.17 -16.32
C GLN A 656 -5.87 -24.84 -17.83
N ASP A 657 -5.78 -23.56 -18.21
CA ASP A 657 -5.93 -23.07 -19.59
C ASP A 657 -7.29 -23.48 -20.20
N ILE A 658 -8.32 -23.42 -19.35
CA ILE A 658 -9.69 -23.74 -19.68
C ILE A 658 -10.51 -22.47 -19.49
N SER A 659 -11.31 -22.13 -20.49
CA SER A 659 -12.34 -21.10 -20.38
C SER A 659 -13.64 -21.60 -20.97
N PHE A 660 -14.73 -21.13 -20.40
CA PHE A 660 -16.07 -21.48 -20.81
C PHE A 660 -16.77 -20.22 -21.30
N SER A 661 -17.44 -20.35 -22.44
CA SER A 661 -18.28 -19.28 -22.99
C SER A 661 -19.68 -19.26 -22.36
N THR A 662 -20.09 -20.37 -21.75
CA THR A 662 -21.37 -20.53 -21.05
C THR A 662 -21.23 -21.50 -19.87
N ILE A 663 -22.09 -21.39 -18.86
CA ILE A 663 -22.06 -22.30 -17.71
C ILE A 663 -22.53 -23.71 -18.11
N GLU A 664 -23.38 -23.83 -19.14
CA GLU A 664 -23.76 -25.11 -19.74
C GLU A 664 -22.57 -25.84 -20.35
N GLU A 665 -21.64 -25.13 -20.98
CA GLU A 665 -20.39 -25.70 -21.50
C GLU A 665 -19.54 -26.27 -20.36
N PHE A 666 -19.45 -25.54 -19.25
CA PHE A 666 -18.77 -25.99 -18.03
C PHE A 666 -19.38 -27.27 -17.45
N ILE A 667 -20.70 -27.33 -17.29
CA ILE A 667 -21.38 -28.49 -16.69
C ILE A 667 -21.28 -29.74 -17.55
N ASN A 668 -21.19 -29.58 -18.87
CA ASN A 668 -21.05 -30.70 -19.81
C ASN A 668 -19.59 -31.12 -20.03
N TRP A 669 -18.62 -30.43 -19.43
CA TRP A 669 -17.20 -30.80 -19.46
C TRP A 669 -16.94 -32.02 -18.55
N ASP A 670 -15.81 -32.71 -18.77
CA ASP A 670 -15.30 -33.75 -17.87
C ASP A 670 -14.83 -33.15 -16.52
N LEU A 671 -15.79 -32.89 -15.63
CA LEU A 671 -15.55 -32.28 -14.32
C LEU A 671 -14.69 -33.14 -13.40
N GLU A 672 -14.63 -34.46 -13.58
CA GLU A 672 -13.78 -35.33 -12.76
C GLU A 672 -12.29 -35.06 -13.01
N LYS A 673 -11.93 -34.78 -14.27
CA LYS A 673 -10.57 -34.35 -14.63
C LYS A 673 -10.24 -32.96 -14.09
N LEU A 674 -11.23 -32.07 -14.01
CA LEU A 674 -11.06 -30.73 -13.44
C LEU A 674 -10.85 -30.81 -11.92
N LYS A 675 -11.74 -31.52 -11.22
CA LYS A 675 -11.74 -31.69 -9.76
C LYS A 675 -10.41 -32.25 -9.23
N SER A 676 -9.75 -33.14 -9.97
CA SER A 676 -8.48 -33.73 -9.52
C SER A 676 -7.31 -32.76 -9.42
N HIS A 677 -7.45 -31.54 -9.96
CA HIS A 677 -6.39 -30.52 -9.98
C HIS A 677 -6.77 -29.23 -9.21
N LEU A 678 -7.92 -29.21 -8.53
CA LEU A 678 -8.39 -28.07 -7.74
C LEU A 678 -8.02 -28.22 -6.27
N ASN A 679 -7.73 -27.10 -5.60
CA ASN A 679 -7.58 -27.10 -4.15
C ASN A 679 -8.94 -27.31 -3.46
N LYS A 680 -8.94 -27.56 -2.14
CA LYS A 680 -10.14 -27.91 -1.38
C LYS A 680 -11.26 -26.87 -1.46
N ASN A 681 -10.94 -25.58 -1.46
CA ASN A 681 -11.92 -24.48 -1.50
C ASN A 681 -12.52 -24.30 -2.89
N GLN A 682 -11.67 -24.35 -3.93
CA GLN A 682 -12.09 -24.31 -5.33
C GLN A 682 -12.97 -25.52 -5.68
N LEU A 683 -12.63 -26.69 -5.16
CA LEU A 683 -13.39 -27.92 -5.35
C LEU A 683 -14.80 -27.82 -4.73
N ALA A 684 -14.93 -27.24 -3.53
CA ALA A 684 -16.22 -27.01 -2.89
C ALA A 684 -17.12 -26.09 -3.73
N PHE A 685 -16.57 -24.99 -4.26
CA PHE A 685 -17.31 -24.08 -5.16
C PHE A 685 -17.77 -24.79 -6.44
N ILE A 686 -16.86 -25.49 -7.13
CA ILE A 686 -17.18 -26.17 -8.39
C ILE A 686 -18.23 -27.26 -8.19
N GLN A 687 -18.17 -28.00 -7.08
CA GLN A 687 -19.19 -28.99 -6.70
C GLN A 687 -20.55 -28.35 -6.39
N ALA A 688 -20.56 -27.19 -5.73
CA ALA A 688 -21.78 -26.44 -5.46
C ALA A 688 -22.48 -26.01 -6.76
N VAL A 689 -21.70 -25.48 -7.73
CA VAL A 689 -22.21 -25.11 -9.06
C VAL A 689 -22.74 -26.33 -9.81
N GLU A 690 -21.96 -27.41 -9.89
CA GLU A 690 -22.33 -28.65 -10.57
C GLU A 690 -23.66 -29.24 -10.05
N LYS A 691 -23.82 -29.25 -8.71
CA LYS A 691 -24.98 -29.87 -8.07
C LYS A 691 -26.25 -29.03 -8.18
N HIS A 692 -26.15 -27.69 -8.11
CA HIS A 692 -27.32 -26.82 -7.95
C HIS A 692 -27.63 -25.90 -9.13
N TYR A 693 -26.76 -25.75 -10.12
CA TYR A 693 -27.01 -24.84 -11.24
C TYR A 693 -28.36 -25.09 -11.94
N LYS A 694 -28.72 -26.35 -12.18
CA LYS A 694 -30.01 -26.71 -12.81
C LYS A 694 -31.23 -26.28 -12.02
N LEU A 695 -31.12 -26.14 -10.70
CA LEU A 695 -32.20 -25.66 -9.84
C LEU A 695 -32.38 -24.14 -9.96
N TYR A 696 -31.29 -23.39 -10.17
CA TYR A 696 -31.28 -21.93 -10.14
C TYR A 696 -31.18 -21.26 -11.52
N VAL A 697 -31.03 -22.02 -12.60
CA VAL A 697 -30.79 -21.50 -13.96
C VAL A 697 -31.74 -20.37 -14.36
N ASN A 698 -33.05 -20.55 -14.13
CA ASN A 698 -34.06 -19.56 -14.49
C ASN A 698 -34.00 -18.29 -13.61
N MET A 699 -33.48 -18.40 -12.39
CA MET A 699 -33.38 -17.29 -11.45
C MET A 699 -32.07 -16.48 -11.64
N LEU A 700 -31.07 -17.08 -12.30
CA LEU A 700 -29.78 -16.45 -12.63
C LEU A 700 -29.83 -15.60 -13.92
N GLU A 701 -30.84 -15.79 -14.79
CA GLU A 701 -30.95 -15.08 -16.08
C GLU A 701 -31.05 -13.55 -15.92
N ASN A 702 -31.64 -13.04 -14.83
CA ASN A 702 -31.84 -11.60 -14.58
C ASN A 702 -31.29 -11.11 -13.22
N GLY A 703 -30.59 -11.94 -12.44
CA GLY A 703 -30.23 -11.61 -11.05
C GLY A 703 -31.47 -11.32 -10.20
N GLU A 704 -32.47 -12.20 -10.28
CA GLU A 704 -33.79 -11.93 -9.70
C GLU A 704 -33.74 -11.80 -8.16
N LYS A 705 -34.60 -10.91 -7.64
CA LYS A 705 -34.88 -10.84 -6.20
C LYS A 705 -35.79 -11.99 -5.81
N HIS A 706 -35.39 -12.78 -4.83
CA HIS A 706 -36.18 -13.88 -4.32
C HIS A 706 -36.51 -13.66 -2.84
N ALA A 707 -37.80 -13.58 -2.51
CA ALA A 707 -38.23 -13.48 -1.12
C ALA A 707 -37.87 -14.76 -0.36
N ILE A 708 -37.31 -14.61 0.84
CA ILE A 708 -36.91 -15.72 1.69
C ILE A 708 -37.58 -15.60 3.06
N ASN A 709 -37.87 -16.75 3.67
CA ASN A 709 -38.36 -16.78 5.04
C ASN A 709 -37.20 -16.87 6.05
N GLN A 710 -37.45 -16.55 7.33
CA GLN A 710 -36.43 -16.58 8.39
C GLN A 710 -35.79 -17.96 8.61
N GLN A 711 -36.48 -19.07 8.29
CA GLN A 711 -35.94 -20.43 8.46
C GLN A 711 -34.91 -20.79 7.39
N GLU A 712 -34.97 -20.15 6.23
CA GLU A 712 -34.03 -20.33 5.11
C GLU A 712 -32.82 -19.40 5.18
N LEU A 713 -32.81 -18.46 6.13
CA LEU A 713 -31.77 -17.43 6.23
C LEU A 713 -30.38 -18.05 6.44
N LYS A 714 -30.28 -19.05 7.32
CA LYS A 714 -29.04 -19.81 7.56
C LYS A 714 -28.52 -20.52 6.30
N LYS A 715 -29.43 -21.05 5.48
CA LYS A 715 -29.10 -21.71 4.23
C LYS A 715 -28.44 -20.74 3.24
N TRP A 716 -28.96 -19.52 3.13
CA TRP A 716 -28.49 -18.54 2.14
C TRP A 716 -27.30 -17.70 2.59
N SER A 717 -27.11 -17.51 3.90
CA SER A 717 -26.02 -16.68 4.45
C SER A 717 -24.76 -17.48 4.82
N ALA A 718 -24.92 -18.73 5.26
CA ALA A 718 -23.84 -19.48 5.91
C ALA A 718 -23.47 -20.84 5.29
N GLU A 719 -24.32 -21.42 4.46
CA GLU A 719 -24.00 -22.67 3.76
C GLU A 719 -23.36 -22.33 2.40
N ASP A 720 -22.03 -22.48 2.29
CA ASP A 720 -21.23 -22.21 1.09
C ASP A 720 -21.85 -22.75 -0.22
N GLU A 721 -22.46 -23.93 -0.13
CA GLU A 721 -23.09 -24.63 -1.25
C GLU A 721 -24.25 -23.85 -1.89
N TYR A 722 -24.97 -23.05 -1.11
CA TYR A 722 -26.10 -22.22 -1.58
C TYR A 722 -25.70 -20.76 -1.74
N ALA A 723 -24.88 -20.23 -0.82
CA ALA A 723 -24.38 -18.86 -0.86
C ALA A 723 -23.55 -18.57 -2.13
N THR A 724 -22.94 -19.59 -2.73
CA THR A 724 -22.24 -19.53 -4.03
C THR A 724 -23.02 -18.76 -5.11
N PHE A 725 -24.35 -18.89 -5.14
CA PHE A 725 -25.23 -18.26 -6.15
C PHE A 725 -25.78 -16.90 -5.71
N VAL A 726 -25.60 -16.52 -4.45
CA VAL A 726 -26.17 -15.31 -3.85
C VAL A 726 -25.16 -14.17 -3.92
N LYS A 727 -25.61 -13.01 -4.39
CA LYS A 727 -24.83 -11.76 -4.33
C LYS A 727 -24.99 -11.09 -2.98
N THR A 728 -26.23 -10.95 -2.51
CA THR A 728 -26.53 -10.26 -1.24
C THR A 728 -27.76 -10.86 -0.57
N VAL A 729 -27.69 -11.07 0.74
CA VAL A 729 -28.83 -11.45 1.58
C VAL A 729 -29.36 -10.18 2.24
N HIS A 730 -30.60 -9.80 1.96
CA HIS A 730 -31.27 -8.66 2.57
C HIS A 730 -32.24 -9.16 3.65
N ILE A 731 -31.89 -8.90 4.90
CA ILE A 731 -32.67 -9.24 6.08
C ILE A 731 -33.48 -8.02 6.50
N ALA A 732 -34.79 -8.17 6.56
CA ALA A 732 -35.70 -7.15 7.05
C ALA A 732 -36.23 -7.57 8.43
N LEU A 733 -36.05 -6.69 9.43
CA LEU A 733 -36.46 -6.94 10.81
C LEU A 733 -37.29 -5.79 11.35
N MET A 734 -38.34 -6.12 12.10
CA MET A 734 -39.17 -5.17 12.84
C MET A 734 -38.52 -4.80 14.18
N HIS A 735 -37.29 -4.29 14.14
CA HIS A 735 -36.52 -3.87 15.31
C HIS A 735 -36.36 -2.34 15.32
N ASP A 736 -36.90 -1.65 16.33
CA ASP A 736 -36.97 -0.18 16.36
C ASP A 736 -35.61 0.52 16.21
N TRP A 737 -34.55 -0.05 16.78
CA TRP A 737 -33.19 0.51 16.66
C TRP A 737 -32.67 0.54 15.21
N LEU A 738 -33.20 -0.29 14.30
CA LEU A 738 -32.83 -0.30 12.88
C LEU A 738 -33.50 0.82 12.06
N LYS A 739 -34.45 1.57 12.63
CA LYS A 739 -35.07 2.70 11.92
C LYS A 739 -34.00 3.72 11.51
N GLY A 740 -33.98 4.06 10.23
CA GLY A 740 -33.00 4.97 9.63
C GLY A 740 -31.61 4.34 9.39
N LYS A 741 -31.44 3.02 9.55
CA LYS A 741 -30.14 2.34 9.47
C LYS A 741 -30.19 1.12 8.56
N ILE A 742 -29.08 0.87 7.86
CA ILE A 742 -28.78 -0.37 7.17
C ILE A 742 -27.44 -0.86 7.72
N ILE A 743 -27.39 -2.07 8.29
CA ILE A 743 -26.15 -2.67 8.79
C ILE A 743 -25.68 -3.68 7.77
N VAL A 744 -24.42 -3.63 7.37
CA VAL A 744 -23.82 -4.58 6.43
C VAL A 744 -22.75 -5.39 7.15
N ASP A 745 -22.98 -6.70 7.26
CA ASP A 745 -21.96 -7.65 7.72
C ASP A 745 -21.03 -7.95 6.54
N SER A 746 -19.77 -7.49 6.62
CA SER A 746 -18.78 -7.75 5.58
C SER A 746 -18.23 -9.17 5.71
N LEU A 747 -17.82 -9.73 4.57
CA LEU A 747 -16.97 -10.92 4.55
C LEU A 747 -15.64 -10.56 5.24
N GLY A 748 -15.02 -11.52 5.94
CA GLY A 748 -13.75 -11.26 6.65
C GLY A 748 -12.63 -10.86 5.69
N LEU A 749 -11.73 -10.00 6.17
CA LEU A 749 -10.59 -9.51 5.38
C LEU A 749 -9.49 -10.57 5.30
N HIS A 750 -8.92 -10.75 4.10
CA HIS A 750 -7.84 -11.70 3.72
C HIS A 750 -8.22 -13.16 3.42
N SER A 751 -9.46 -13.46 2.99
CA SER A 751 -9.74 -14.82 2.52
C SER A 751 -8.97 -15.04 1.24
N ASN A 752 -8.35 -16.20 1.08
CA ASN A 752 -7.60 -16.64 -0.12
C ASN A 752 -8.41 -16.62 -1.44
N ASN A 753 -9.63 -16.08 -1.47
CA ASN A 753 -10.48 -15.97 -2.65
C ASN A 753 -10.64 -14.49 -3.05
N GLN A 754 -10.27 -14.16 -4.29
CA GLN A 754 -10.47 -12.83 -4.91
C GLN A 754 -11.91 -12.33 -4.87
N ARG A 755 -12.90 -13.23 -4.76
CA ARG A 755 -14.32 -12.90 -4.71
C ARG A 755 -14.72 -12.03 -3.52
N HIS A 756 -14.09 -12.23 -2.37
CA HIS A 756 -14.48 -11.54 -1.14
C HIS A 756 -13.88 -10.12 -1.03
N THR A 757 -12.82 -9.82 -1.78
CA THR A 757 -12.13 -8.50 -1.75
C THR A 757 -12.98 -7.41 -2.42
N ASN A 758 -13.48 -7.67 -3.65
CA ASN A 758 -14.25 -6.68 -4.41
C ASN A 758 -15.59 -6.31 -3.73
N GLU A 759 -16.25 -7.28 -3.10
CA GLU A 759 -17.50 -7.04 -2.35
C GLU A 759 -17.25 -6.18 -1.10
N THR A 760 -16.15 -6.44 -0.39
CA THR A 760 -15.79 -5.68 0.82
C THR A 760 -15.47 -4.22 0.50
N GLU A 761 -14.86 -3.93 -0.65
CA GLU A 761 -14.57 -2.57 -1.14
C GLU A 761 -15.82 -1.79 -1.55
N GLN A 762 -16.81 -2.45 -2.18
CA GLN A 762 -18.10 -1.82 -2.49
C GLN A 762 -18.86 -1.44 -1.21
N ILE A 763 -18.74 -2.25 -0.15
CA ILE A 763 -19.33 -1.93 1.14
C ILE A 763 -18.58 -0.75 1.78
N LEU A 764 -17.24 -0.73 1.72
CA LEU A 764 -16.44 0.39 2.24
C LEU A 764 -16.79 1.71 1.57
N THR A 765 -16.83 1.76 0.24
CA THR A 765 -17.12 2.98 -0.53
C THR A 765 -18.55 3.49 -0.35
N SER A 766 -19.50 2.60 -0.06
CA SER A 766 -20.91 2.96 0.14
C SER A 766 -21.35 3.17 1.59
N SER A 767 -20.49 2.89 2.59
CA SER A 767 -20.85 3.03 4.01
C SER A 767 -20.78 4.49 4.48
N ASP A 768 -21.69 4.95 5.32
CA ASP A 768 -21.60 6.26 5.99
C ASP A 768 -20.81 6.16 7.32
N LEU A 769 -20.91 5.02 8.00
CA LEU A 769 -20.21 4.69 9.25
C LEU A 769 -19.50 3.35 9.13
N ILE A 770 -18.24 3.30 9.55
CA ILE A 770 -17.42 2.10 9.60
C ILE A 770 -17.27 1.67 11.06
N LEU A 771 -17.68 0.44 11.36
CA LEU A 771 -17.38 -0.25 12.63
C LEU A 771 -16.28 -1.27 12.38
N TYR A 772 -15.10 -1.02 12.93
CA TYR A 772 -13.97 -1.95 12.81
C TYR A 772 -13.87 -2.83 14.06
N VAL A 773 -14.00 -4.13 13.90
CA VAL A 773 -14.04 -5.12 14.98
C VAL A 773 -12.71 -5.87 15.05
N SER A 774 -12.05 -5.77 16.19
CA SER A 774 -10.86 -6.53 16.52
C SER A 774 -11.10 -7.40 17.76
N TYR A 775 -10.39 -8.52 17.89
CA TYR A 775 -10.59 -9.47 18.98
C TYR A 775 -9.65 -9.16 20.15
N PHE A 776 -10.11 -9.27 21.41
CA PHE A 776 -9.36 -8.86 22.60
C PHE A 776 -7.92 -9.43 22.67
N ASN A 777 -7.73 -10.73 22.41
CA ASN A 777 -6.42 -11.38 22.45
C ASN A 777 -5.52 -11.10 21.23
N HIS A 778 -6.05 -10.46 20.19
CA HIS A 778 -5.39 -10.15 18.93
C HIS A 778 -5.77 -8.74 18.49
N SER A 779 -5.76 -7.79 19.43
CA SER A 779 -6.19 -6.43 19.16
C SER A 779 -5.17 -5.73 18.26
N PHE A 780 -5.61 -5.19 17.12
CA PHE A 780 -4.80 -4.39 16.18
C PHE A 780 -3.57 -5.13 15.60
N THR A 781 -3.83 -6.16 14.79
CA THR A 781 -2.79 -6.91 14.05
C THR A 781 -2.22 -6.11 12.85
N ASP A 782 -1.13 -6.58 12.24
CA ASP A 782 -0.58 -5.96 11.02
C ASP A 782 -1.58 -5.95 9.85
N ASN A 783 -2.42 -6.98 9.76
CA ASN A 783 -3.52 -7.03 8.78
C ASN A 783 -4.56 -5.95 9.08
N ASP A 784 -4.87 -5.73 10.36
CA ASP A 784 -5.76 -4.65 10.77
C ASP A 784 -5.15 -3.29 10.42
N LYS A 785 -3.84 -3.11 10.66
CA LYS A 785 -3.10 -1.90 10.30
C LYS A 785 -3.11 -1.63 8.80
N ALA A 786 -2.72 -2.61 7.98
CA ALA A 786 -2.67 -2.47 6.52
C ALA A 786 -4.06 -2.15 5.95
N PHE A 787 -5.11 -2.76 6.50
CA PHE A 787 -6.48 -2.44 6.11
C PHE A 787 -6.91 -1.04 6.52
N ILE A 788 -6.57 -0.60 7.74
CA ILE A 788 -6.91 0.75 8.21
C ILE A 788 -6.15 1.81 7.40
N GLU A 789 -4.89 1.57 7.05
CA GLU A 789 -4.11 2.42 6.13
C GLU A 789 -4.76 2.47 4.74
N HIS A 790 -5.13 1.32 4.19
CA HIS A 790 -5.84 1.22 2.92
C HIS A 790 -7.19 1.96 2.94
N MET A 791 -7.99 1.73 3.97
CA MET A 791 -9.26 2.44 4.19
C MET A 791 -9.01 3.94 4.33
N LYS A 792 -7.96 4.39 5.01
CA LYS A 792 -7.62 5.81 5.11
C LYS A 792 -7.31 6.42 3.74
N ASP A 793 -6.57 5.71 2.89
CA ASP A 793 -6.28 6.16 1.53
C ASP A 793 -7.55 6.28 0.67
N MET A 794 -8.54 5.40 0.89
CA MET A 794 -9.89 5.54 0.32
C MET A 794 -10.69 6.69 0.97
N ASN A 795 -10.62 6.86 2.28
CA ASN A 795 -11.38 7.84 3.07
C ASN A 795 -10.88 9.28 2.87
N GLN A 796 -9.66 9.50 2.36
CA GLN A 796 -9.21 10.83 1.91
C GLN A 796 -10.12 11.42 0.80
N LEU A 797 -11.01 10.61 0.21
CA LEU A 797 -11.98 11.02 -0.81
C LEU A 797 -13.35 11.42 -0.21
N ASN A 798 -13.75 10.84 0.93
CA ASN A 798 -15.01 11.13 1.61
C ASN A 798 -14.77 11.83 2.96
N GLU A 799 -14.85 13.16 2.99
CA GLU A 799 -14.68 14.01 4.19
C GLU A 799 -15.70 13.72 5.33
N ASN A 800 -16.65 12.79 5.13
CA ASN A 800 -17.82 12.57 5.99
C ASN A 800 -18.03 11.11 6.47
N GLN A 801 -17.10 10.19 6.19
CA GLN A 801 -17.19 8.82 6.71
C GLN A 801 -16.65 8.76 8.14
N ALA A 802 -17.50 8.37 9.10
CA ALA A 802 -17.08 8.17 10.48
C ALA A 802 -16.49 6.78 10.68
N PHE A 803 -15.50 6.68 11.56
CA PHE A 803 -14.84 5.41 11.91
C PHE A 803 -14.94 5.21 13.43
N LYS A 804 -15.33 4.01 13.87
CA LYS A 804 -15.37 3.60 15.27
C LYS A 804 -14.66 2.26 15.45
N MET A 805 -13.77 2.18 16.44
CA MET A 805 -13.02 0.97 16.77
C MET A 805 -13.73 0.16 17.86
N VAL A 806 -13.88 -1.14 17.66
CA VAL A 806 -14.52 -2.07 18.60
C VAL A 806 -13.56 -3.19 18.97
N ILE A 807 -13.31 -3.35 20.27
CA ILE A 807 -12.51 -4.44 20.84
C ILE A 807 -13.50 -5.46 21.43
N ASN A 808 -13.74 -6.54 20.70
CA ASN A 808 -14.70 -7.57 21.06
C ASN A 808 -14.08 -8.66 21.96
N ALA A 809 -14.92 -9.40 22.67
CA ALA A 809 -14.51 -10.41 23.66
C ALA A 809 -13.76 -9.82 24.88
N ALA A 810 -14.15 -8.63 25.33
CA ALA A 810 -13.60 -8.00 26.53
C ALA A 810 -13.79 -8.82 27.83
N ASP A 811 -14.68 -9.83 27.81
CA ASP A 811 -14.84 -10.80 28.90
C ASP A 811 -13.64 -11.73 29.11
N LEU A 812 -12.67 -11.73 28.19
CA LEU A 812 -11.41 -12.45 28.32
C LEU A 812 -10.38 -11.72 29.19
N ALA A 813 -10.61 -10.45 29.55
CA ALA A 813 -9.74 -9.72 30.45
C ALA A 813 -9.73 -10.37 31.84
N GLU A 814 -8.55 -10.76 32.33
CA GLU A 814 -8.39 -11.34 33.67
C GLU A 814 -8.55 -10.25 34.77
N SER A 815 -8.24 -9.00 34.43
CA SER A 815 -8.34 -7.84 35.31
C SER A 815 -8.76 -6.56 34.57
N GLN A 816 -9.19 -5.54 35.33
CA GLN A 816 -9.49 -4.22 34.77
C GLN A 816 -8.24 -3.55 34.18
N ASP A 817 -7.07 -3.80 34.78
CA ASP A 817 -5.80 -3.26 34.31
C ASP A 817 -5.40 -3.85 32.94
N ASP A 818 -5.72 -5.13 32.69
CA ASP A 818 -5.49 -5.76 31.38
C ASP A 818 -6.35 -5.12 30.29
N LEU A 819 -7.61 -4.82 30.61
CA LEU A 819 -8.54 -4.16 29.68
C LEU A 819 -8.03 -2.75 29.32
N GLU A 820 -7.64 -1.95 30.31
CA GLU A 820 -7.10 -0.60 30.10
C GLU A 820 -5.80 -0.62 29.28
N ALA A 821 -4.96 -1.64 29.49
CA ALA A 821 -3.72 -1.79 28.74
C ALA A 821 -3.97 -2.14 27.26
N VAL A 822 -4.95 -3.00 26.97
CA VAL A 822 -5.36 -3.31 25.58
C VAL A 822 -5.96 -2.07 24.89
N GLU A 823 -6.83 -1.33 25.57
CA GLU A 823 -7.41 -0.09 25.02
C GLU A 823 -6.33 0.96 24.71
N THR A 824 -5.36 1.13 25.61
CA THR A 824 -4.24 2.05 25.43
C THR A 824 -3.40 1.65 24.23
N TYR A 825 -3.08 0.36 24.09
CA TYR A 825 -2.33 -0.18 22.96
C TYR A 825 -3.03 0.11 21.62
N VAL A 826 -4.33 -0.18 21.52
CA VAL A 826 -5.12 0.08 20.30
C VAL A 826 -5.19 1.58 20.00
N SER A 827 -5.35 2.43 21.01
CA SER A 827 -5.31 3.88 20.87
C SER A 827 -3.99 4.37 20.28
N ASP A 828 -2.85 3.90 20.81
CA ASP A 828 -1.54 4.31 20.32
C ASP A 828 -1.26 3.78 18.92
N ALA A 829 -1.73 2.57 18.59
CA ALA A 829 -1.59 2.00 17.25
C ALA A 829 -2.43 2.77 16.20
N LEU A 830 -3.65 3.19 16.56
CA LEU A 830 -4.47 4.09 15.73
C LEU A 830 -3.78 5.45 15.51
N ARG A 831 -3.12 6.00 16.53
CA ARG A 831 -2.33 7.24 16.40
C ARG A 831 -1.16 7.10 15.42
N GLN A 832 -0.50 5.94 15.37
CA GLN A 832 0.60 5.70 14.41
C GLN A 832 0.14 5.80 12.96
N VAL A 833 -1.07 5.30 12.65
CA VAL A 833 -1.68 5.44 11.32
C VAL A 833 -2.35 6.81 11.11
N HIS A 834 -2.17 7.74 12.06
CA HIS A 834 -2.78 9.08 12.11
C HIS A 834 -4.31 9.04 12.00
N LEU A 835 -4.93 8.05 12.65
CA LEU A 835 -6.38 7.94 12.79
C LEU A 835 -6.76 8.15 14.26
N GLN A 836 -7.66 9.09 14.53
CA GLN A 836 -8.23 9.27 15.87
C GLN A 836 -9.68 8.83 15.84
N SER A 837 -10.06 7.95 16.77
CA SER A 837 -11.38 7.35 16.83
C SER A 837 -11.75 6.93 18.25
N ASP A 838 -13.05 6.89 18.52
CA ASP A 838 -13.60 6.30 19.74
C ASP A 838 -13.34 4.77 19.74
N ILE A 839 -12.90 4.26 20.89
CA ILE A 839 -12.67 2.83 21.12
C ILE A 839 -13.73 2.31 22.07
N PHE A 840 -14.38 1.21 21.70
CA PHE A 840 -15.40 0.54 22.51
C PHE A 840 -14.97 -0.89 22.82
N ALA A 841 -14.64 -1.18 24.08
CA ALA A 841 -14.47 -2.54 24.55
C ALA A 841 -15.83 -3.18 24.85
N VAL A 842 -16.13 -4.32 24.23
CA VAL A 842 -17.44 -4.97 24.29
C VAL A 842 -17.32 -6.48 24.47
N SER A 843 -18.30 -7.09 25.15
CA SER A 843 -18.48 -8.54 25.13
C SER A 843 -19.78 -8.91 24.42
N SER A 844 -19.66 -9.31 23.15
CA SER A 844 -20.83 -9.80 22.38
C SER A 844 -21.49 -11.01 23.05
N ARG A 845 -20.69 -11.87 23.72
CA ARG A 845 -21.20 -13.05 24.44
C ARG A 845 -22.04 -12.64 25.64
N ASN A 846 -21.51 -11.75 26.48
CA ASN A 846 -22.23 -11.31 27.67
C ASN A 846 -23.49 -10.55 27.26
N ALA A 847 -23.43 -9.69 26.25
CA ALA A 847 -24.58 -8.92 25.75
C ALA A 847 -25.77 -9.77 25.26
N LEU A 848 -25.50 -11.00 24.78
CA LEU A 848 -26.55 -11.94 24.35
C LEU A 848 -27.13 -12.76 25.51
N GLN A 849 -26.44 -12.84 26.65
CA GLN A 849 -26.87 -13.56 27.84
C GLN A 849 -27.43 -12.62 28.94
N ALA A 850 -26.92 -11.40 29.02
CA ALA A 850 -27.15 -10.36 30.02
C ALA A 850 -26.85 -8.97 29.42
N GLU A 851 -26.94 -7.89 30.19
CA GLU A 851 -26.58 -6.54 29.71
C GLU A 851 -25.04 -6.32 29.72
N ASP A 852 -24.51 -5.73 28.64
CA ASP A 852 -23.12 -5.31 28.51
C ASP A 852 -23.04 -3.80 28.27
N LYS A 853 -22.37 -3.09 29.19
CA LYS A 853 -22.30 -1.61 29.15
C LYS A 853 -21.57 -1.09 27.91
N GLY A 854 -20.59 -1.82 27.38
CA GLY A 854 -19.82 -1.41 26.20
C GLY A 854 -20.70 -1.44 24.95
N ILE A 855 -21.53 -2.47 24.78
CA ILE A 855 -22.53 -2.54 23.71
C ILE A 855 -23.53 -1.39 23.82
N ASP A 856 -24.00 -1.05 25.02
CA ASP A 856 -24.93 0.07 25.21
C ASP A 856 -24.31 1.42 24.82
N GLN A 857 -23.05 1.65 25.21
CA GLN A 857 -22.29 2.84 24.80
C GLN A 857 -22.10 2.90 23.29
N LEU A 858 -21.76 1.78 22.65
CA LEU A 858 -21.63 1.68 21.20
C LEU A 858 -22.97 1.98 20.51
N LYS A 859 -24.09 1.40 20.96
CA LYS A 859 -25.44 1.69 20.45
C LYS A 859 -25.78 3.16 20.54
N GLN A 860 -25.47 3.80 21.68
CA GLN A 860 -25.71 5.22 21.89
C GLN A 860 -24.86 6.09 20.96
N SER A 861 -23.59 5.73 20.77
CA SER A 861 -22.67 6.44 19.88
C SER A 861 -23.10 6.35 18.41
N ILE A 862 -23.55 5.17 17.97
CA ILE A 862 -24.13 4.96 16.62
C ILE A 862 -25.41 5.80 16.46
N GLN A 863 -26.29 5.81 17.47
CA GLN A 863 -27.52 6.59 17.41
C GLN A 863 -27.22 8.10 17.35
N GLN A 864 -26.23 8.58 18.10
CA GLN A 864 -25.78 9.97 18.04
C GLN A 864 -25.22 10.33 16.64
N PHE A 865 -24.45 9.46 16.01
CA PHE A 865 -23.96 9.68 14.64
C PHE A 865 -25.11 9.83 13.64
N VAL A 866 -26.10 8.94 13.72
CA VAL A 866 -27.30 8.96 12.86
C VAL A 866 -28.11 10.24 13.10
N ASP A 867 -28.27 10.66 14.34
CA ASP A 867 -29.10 11.81 14.71
C ASP A 867 -28.43 13.17 14.48
N VAL A 868 -27.10 13.27 14.62
CA VAL A 868 -26.35 14.54 14.70
C VAL A 868 -25.38 14.74 13.53
N GLU A 869 -24.45 13.82 13.32
CA GLU A 869 -23.30 14.05 12.42
C GLU A 869 -23.69 13.98 10.94
N SER A 870 -24.59 13.06 10.58
CA SER A 870 -25.08 12.89 9.19
C SER A 870 -25.94 14.06 8.67
N LYS A 871 -26.49 14.89 9.57
CA LYS A 871 -27.39 16.03 9.26
C LYS A 871 -26.67 17.36 9.19
N SER A 872 -25.50 17.47 9.82
CA SER A 872 -24.80 18.74 10.10
C SER A 872 -24.49 19.57 8.85
N ILE A 873 -24.05 18.95 7.74
CA ILE A 873 -23.70 19.66 6.51
C ILE A 873 -24.94 20.24 5.82
N LEU A 874 -26.01 19.46 5.74
CA LEU A 874 -27.27 19.89 5.12
C LEU A 874 -27.95 20.96 6.00
N GLU A 875 -27.89 20.81 7.32
CA GLU A 875 -28.37 21.83 8.27
C GLU A 875 -27.58 23.13 8.18
N GLN A 876 -26.25 23.08 8.13
CA GLN A 876 -25.41 24.27 7.94
C GLN A 876 -25.73 25.00 6.64
N GLN A 877 -26.02 24.27 5.56
CA GLN A 877 -26.42 24.86 4.29
C GLN A 877 -27.78 25.56 4.37
N MET A 878 -28.77 24.94 5.02
CA MET A 878 -30.08 25.56 5.24
C MET A 878 -29.98 26.79 6.15
N ILE A 879 -29.17 26.74 7.22
CA ILE A 879 -28.88 27.88 8.08
C ILE A 879 -28.24 29.01 7.27
N HIS A 880 -27.26 28.69 6.41
CA HIS A 880 -26.61 29.68 5.55
C HIS A 880 -27.62 30.35 4.60
N GLN A 881 -28.55 29.60 4.02
CA GLN A 881 -29.61 30.15 3.16
C GLN A 881 -30.54 31.09 3.95
N LEU A 882 -30.93 30.72 5.17
CA LEU A 882 -31.74 31.58 6.04
C LEU A 882 -31.00 32.87 6.43
N GLN A 883 -29.71 32.78 6.74
CA GLN A 883 -28.87 33.94 7.02
C GLN A 883 -28.70 34.85 5.79
N GLN A 884 -28.60 34.30 4.58
CA GLN A 884 -28.57 35.08 3.35
C GLN A 884 -29.90 35.80 3.08
N MET A 885 -31.05 35.17 3.38
CA MET A 885 -32.36 35.84 3.31
C MET A 885 -32.44 37.00 4.31
N ASP A 886 -32.03 36.76 5.56
CA ASP A 886 -32.05 37.79 6.61
C ASP A 886 -31.17 38.99 6.23
N ARG A 887 -29.96 38.72 5.72
CA ARG A 887 -29.07 39.75 5.19
C ARG A 887 -29.71 40.52 4.03
N SER A 888 -30.37 39.83 3.11
CA SER A 888 -31.08 40.48 2.00
C SER A 888 -32.22 41.38 2.50
N TYR A 889 -32.92 41.00 3.58
CA TYR A 889 -33.92 41.87 4.21
C TYR A 889 -33.28 43.15 4.77
N VAL A 890 -32.16 43.05 5.48
CA VAL A 890 -31.43 44.20 6.03
C VAL A 890 -30.96 45.13 4.92
N GLU A 891 -30.40 44.59 3.85
CA GLU A 891 -29.95 45.37 2.69
C GLU A 891 -31.12 46.07 1.99
N MET A 892 -32.25 45.38 1.73
CA MET A 892 -33.46 45.99 1.16
C MET A 892 -34.06 47.10 2.05
N ILE A 893 -34.07 46.91 3.38
CA ILE A 893 -34.51 47.93 4.34
C ILE A 893 -33.60 49.16 4.25
N THR A 894 -32.28 48.93 4.25
CA THR A 894 -31.28 50.00 4.21
C THR A 894 -31.34 50.77 2.89
N GLU A 895 -31.48 50.09 1.75
CA GLU A 895 -31.66 50.70 0.43
C GLU A 895 -32.89 51.64 0.39
N PHE A 896 -34.00 51.19 0.99
CA PHE A 896 -35.24 51.98 1.06
C PHE A 896 -35.10 53.23 1.92
N GLU A 897 -34.33 53.16 3.01
CA GLU A 897 -34.14 54.28 3.94
C GLU A 897 -33.09 55.30 3.48
N THR A 898 -32.05 54.84 2.77
CA THR A 898 -30.86 55.66 2.49
C THR A 898 -30.84 56.25 1.07
N ASN A 899 -31.31 55.54 0.04
CA ASN A 899 -31.20 56.05 -1.34
C ASN A 899 -32.11 55.34 -2.38
N LYS A 900 -33.13 56.05 -2.87
CA LYS A 900 -34.00 55.56 -3.98
C LYS A 900 -33.23 55.26 -5.27
N ALA A 901 -32.06 55.85 -5.50
CA ALA A 901 -31.28 55.61 -6.72
C ALA A 901 -30.68 54.19 -6.76
N ASP A 902 -30.38 53.60 -5.60
CA ASP A 902 -29.80 52.25 -5.53
C ASP A 902 -30.87 51.17 -5.81
N ILE A 903 -32.10 51.37 -5.33
CA ILE A 903 -33.26 50.54 -5.71
C ILE A 903 -33.48 50.56 -7.22
N SER A 904 -33.48 51.74 -7.84
CA SER A 904 -33.64 51.87 -9.30
C SER A 904 -32.50 51.20 -10.07
N ARG A 905 -31.25 51.32 -9.59
CA ARG A 905 -30.08 50.67 -10.20
C ARG A 905 -30.17 49.15 -10.11
N ARG A 906 -30.63 48.60 -8.98
CA ARG A 906 -30.84 47.15 -8.81
C ARG A 906 -32.00 46.65 -9.66
N GLN A 907 -33.14 47.34 -9.70
CA GLN A 907 -34.26 47.00 -10.60
C GLN A 907 -33.82 47.02 -12.07
N GLN A 908 -33.00 47.99 -12.47
CA GLN A 908 -32.44 48.03 -13.82
C GLN A 908 -31.53 46.83 -14.10
N ARG A 909 -30.64 46.46 -13.16
CA ARG A 909 -29.80 45.25 -13.28
C ARG A 909 -30.62 43.96 -13.32
N LEU A 910 -31.64 43.81 -12.47
CA LEU A 910 -32.57 42.66 -12.52
C LEU A 910 -33.27 42.57 -13.87
N THR A 911 -33.71 43.71 -14.41
CA THR A 911 -34.30 43.79 -15.77
C THR A 911 -33.30 43.42 -16.85
N ASP A 912 -32.03 43.83 -16.70
CA ASP A 912 -30.95 43.45 -17.61
C ASP A 912 -30.61 41.96 -17.54
N TYR A 913 -30.92 41.29 -16.44
CA TYR A 913 -30.65 39.86 -16.19
C TYR A 913 -31.84 38.97 -16.55
N LYS A 914 -33.04 39.53 -16.58
CA LYS A 914 -34.25 38.85 -17.01
C LYS A 914 -34.10 38.30 -18.44
N ASP A 915 -34.54 37.05 -18.62
CA ASP A 915 -34.52 36.32 -19.88
C ASP A 915 -33.10 36.12 -20.49
N LYS A 916 -32.03 36.32 -19.70
CA LYS A 916 -30.64 36.06 -20.11
C LYS A 916 -30.01 34.95 -19.29
N GLN A 917 -29.51 33.93 -19.98
CA GLN A 917 -28.77 32.82 -19.38
C GLN A 917 -27.43 33.28 -18.79
N ARG A 918 -27.18 32.98 -17.51
CA ARG A 918 -25.96 33.33 -16.78
C ARG A 918 -25.02 32.15 -16.63
N LEU A 919 -25.56 30.97 -16.41
CA LEU A 919 -24.80 29.74 -16.40
C LEU A 919 -24.58 29.28 -17.85
N GLN A 920 -23.45 29.69 -18.42
CA GLN A 920 -23.10 29.42 -19.82
C GLN A 920 -22.31 28.12 -19.95
N HIS A 921 -22.49 27.43 -21.09
CA HIS A 921 -21.76 26.22 -21.46
C HIS A 921 -20.23 26.38 -21.39
N GLN A 922 -19.71 27.59 -21.65
CA GLN A 922 -18.28 27.89 -21.58
C GLN A 922 -17.63 27.59 -20.22
N LEU A 923 -18.40 27.65 -19.12
CA LEU A 923 -17.92 27.32 -17.78
C LEU A 923 -17.70 25.81 -17.63
N ILE A 924 -18.54 25.01 -18.30
CA ILE A 924 -18.43 23.55 -18.37
C ILE A 924 -17.25 23.19 -19.26
N ASP A 925 -17.09 23.85 -20.42
CA ASP A 925 -15.95 23.64 -21.32
C ASP A 925 -14.60 23.85 -20.62
N ALA A 926 -14.48 24.94 -19.84
CA ALA A 926 -13.27 25.20 -19.05
C ALA A 926 -13.05 24.11 -17.99
N THR A 927 -14.11 23.68 -17.30
CA THR A 927 -14.04 22.61 -16.30
C THR A 927 -13.62 21.28 -16.93
N LEU A 928 -14.18 20.94 -18.09
CA LEU A 928 -13.86 19.75 -18.86
C LEU A 928 -12.39 19.74 -19.26
N GLN A 929 -11.87 20.84 -19.82
CA GLN A 929 -10.47 20.95 -20.20
C GLN A 929 -9.51 20.77 -19.01
N HIS A 930 -9.82 21.39 -17.87
CA HIS A 930 -9.01 21.23 -16.66
C HIS A 930 -9.04 19.79 -16.12
N THR A 931 -10.21 19.14 -16.18
CA THR A 931 -10.38 17.77 -15.69
C THR A 931 -9.74 16.75 -16.63
N ASP A 932 -9.79 16.95 -17.94
CA ASP A 932 -9.07 16.10 -18.91
C ASP A 932 -7.55 16.15 -18.69
N ASN A 933 -6.99 17.33 -18.37
CA ASN A 933 -5.58 17.43 -17.99
C ASN A 933 -5.26 16.68 -16.69
N GLU A 934 -6.15 16.70 -15.71
CA GLU A 934 -6.01 15.94 -14.47
C GLU A 934 -6.03 14.42 -14.75
N VAL A 935 -6.89 13.95 -15.66
CA VAL A 935 -6.92 12.54 -16.10
C VAL A 935 -5.55 12.12 -16.65
N GLU A 936 -4.94 12.95 -17.50
CA GLU A 936 -3.62 12.69 -18.07
C GLU A 936 -2.52 12.61 -16.99
N GLU A 937 -2.55 13.52 -16.02
CA GLU A 937 -1.61 13.56 -14.91
C GLU A 937 -1.76 12.33 -14.01
N GLN A 938 -2.98 11.94 -13.65
CA GLN A 938 -3.25 10.75 -12.82
C GLN A 938 -2.79 9.46 -13.51
N VAL A 939 -3.07 9.28 -14.81
CA VAL A 939 -2.64 8.11 -15.58
C VAL A 939 -1.11 8.07 -15.75
N TYR A 940 -0.47 9.23 -15.94
CA TYR A 940 1.00 9.31 -16.00
C TYR A 940 1.65 8.88 -14.68
N HIS A 941 1.14 9.38 -13.54
CA HIS A 941 1.65 9.02 -12.22
C HIS A 941 1.37 7.58 -11.83
N LEU A 942 0.24 7.00 -12.27
CA LEU A 942 -0.04 5.58 -12.09
C LEU A 942 1.08 4.70 -12.70
N ASN A 943 1.52 5.02 -13.92
CA ASN A 943 2.57 4.26 -14.59
C ASN A 943 3.92 4.34 -13.85
N ALA A 944 4.27 5.53 -13.34
CA ALA A 944 5.49 5.72 -12.54
C ALA A 944 5.46 4.95 -11.21
N ARG A 945 4.31 4.98 -10.50
CA ARG A 945 4.13 4.26 -9.24
C ARG A 945 4.16 2.74 -9.43
N LEU A 946 3.48 2.22 -10.45
CA LEU A 946 3.47 0.79 -10.77
C LEU A 946 4.88 0.28 -11.07
N LYS A 947 5.71 1.05 -11.77
CA LYS A 947 7.09 0.64 -12.05
C LYS A 947 7.90 0.33 -10.78
N LEU A 948 7.72 1.12 -9.72
CA LEU A 948 8.41 0.90 -8.44
C LEU A 948 7.83 -0.31 -7.69
N GLN A 949 6.51 -0.39 -7.63
CA GLN A 949 5.80 -1.42 -6.85
C GLN A 949 5.89 -2.83 -7.43
N LEU A 950 5.86 -2.96 -8.77
CA LEU A 950 5.90 -4.26 -9.44
C LEU A 950 7.19 -5.03 -9.13
N LEU A 951 8.31 -4.33 -8.87
CA LEU A 951 9.58 -4.98 -8.57
C LEU A 951 9.50 -5.80 -7.27
N ASP A 952 8.85 -5.26 -6.24
CA ASP A 952 8.67 -5.92 -4.95
C ASP A 952 7.68 -7.09 -5.05
N ASP A 953 6.59 -6.91 -5.81
CA ASP A 953 5.60 -7.97 -6.05
C ASP A 953 6.23 -9.14 -6.82
N VAL A 954 7.01 -8.87 -7.87
CA VAL A 954 7.73 -9.92 -8.63
C VAL A 954 8.71 -10.67 -7.73
N LYS A 955 9.49 -9.95 -6.90
CA LYS A 955 10.42 -10.56 -5.94
C LYS A 955 9.67 -11.46 -4.96
N SER A 956 8.54 -11.02 -4.42
CA SER A 956 7.79 -11.79 -3.42
C SER A 956 7.26 -13.12 -3.97
N VAL A 957 6.81 -13.16 -5.23
CA VAL A 957 6.17 -14.34 -5.83
C VAL A 957 7.17 -15.26 -6.52
N PHE A 958 8.03 -14.73 -7.37
CA PHE A 958 8.93 -15.54 -8.20
C PHE A 958 10.21 -16.00 -7.49
N ASN A 959 10.54 -15.46 -6.30
CA ASN A 959 11.65 -15.97 -5.47
C ASN A 959 11.22 -17.05 -4.47
N SER A 960 10.01 -16.96 -3.89
CA SER A 960 9.61 -17.79 -2.75
C SER A 960 8.87 -19.09 -3.13
N GLN A 961 8.28 -19.16 -4.33
CA GLN A 961 7.40 -20.26 -4.76
C GLN A 961 7.99 -21.16 -5.86
N MET A 962 9.07 -20.76 -6.54
CA MET A 962 9.60 -21.45 -7.75
C MET A 962 10.61 -22.59 -7.47
N THR A 963 10.72 -23.07 -6.23
CA THR A 963 11.74 -24.06 -5.82
C THR A 963 11.18 -25.33 -5.18
N GLN A 964 9.86 -25.46 -5.06
CA GLN A 964 9.20 -26.42 -4.15
C GLN A 964 8.75 -27.72 -4.83
N ASN A 965 8.58 -27.75 -6.16
CA ASN A 965 8.07 -28.87 -6.96
C ASN A 965 9.08 -29.41 -7.99
N SER A 966 8.83 -30.63 -8.47
CA SER A 966 9.68 -31.30 -9.47
C SER A 966 9.44 -30.83 -10.91
N ASP A 967 8.29 -30.22 -11.20
CA ASP A 967 7.95 -29.70 -12.54
C ASP A 967 7.96 -28.17 -12.57
N PHE A 968 9.02 -27.63 -13.16
CA PHE A 968 9.27 -26.19 -13.26
C PHE A 968 8.26 -25.45 -14.15
N ASN A 969 7.63 -26.13 -15.11
CA ASN A 969 6.63 -25.47 -15.96
C ASN A 969 5.31 -25.26 -15.22
N GLU A 970 4.94 -26.19 -14.33
CA GLU A 970 3.78 -26.01 -13.46
C GLU A 970 4.04 -24.92 -12.42
N GLU A 971 5.24 -24.87 -11.83
CA GLU A 971 5.61 -23.76 -10.92
C GLU A 971 5.48 -22.38 -11.58
N LYS A 972 5.86 -22.25 -12.86
CA LYS A 972 5.71 -20.98 -13.60
C LYS A 972 4.26 -20.55 -13.68
N LYS A 973 3.36 -21.49 -13.98
CA LYS A 973 1.92 -21.21 -14.05
C LYS A 973 1.41 -20.76 -12.69
N VAL A 974 1.79 -21.45 -11.60
CA VAL A 974 1.32 -21.13 -10.24
C VAL A 974 1.78 -19.73 -9.85
N SER A 975 3.08 -19.46 -10.02
CA SER A 975 3.68 -18.17 -9.65
C SER A 975 3.11 -17.03 -10.49
N THR A 976 2.87 -17.26 -11.79
CA THR A 976 2.26 -16.24 -12.66
C THR A 976 0.83 -15.92 -12.23
N LYS A 977 0.04 -16.94 -11.86
CA LYS A 977 -1.33 -16.73 -11.38
C LYS A 977 -1.35 -15.98 -10.06
N VAL A 978 -0.53 -16.38 -9.08
CA VAL A 978 -0.42 -15.69 -7.79
C VAL A 978 0.00 -14.23 -7.97
N TYR A 979 0.98 -13.97 -8.84
CA TYR A 979 1.44 -12.63 -9.15
C TYR A 979 0.35 -11.77 -9.82
N LEU A 980 -0.34 -12.31 -10.82
CA LEU A 980 -1.46 -11.62 -11.46
C LEU A 980 -2.60 -11.35 -10.48
N ASP A 981 -2.90 -12.31 -9.61
CA ASP A 981 -3.98 -12.17 -8.64
C ASP A 981 -3.71 -11.04 -7.64
N GLN A 982 -2.46 -10.90 -7.18
CA GLN A 982 -2.02 -9.80 -6.32
C GLN A 982 -2.08 -8.44 -7.05
N ILE A 983 -1.62 -8.40 -8.30
CA ILE A 983 -1.58 -7.16 -9.08
C ILE A 983 -2.96 -6.71 -9.52
N HIS A 984 -3.82 -7.60 -10.02
CA HIS A 984 -5.17 -7.25 -10.46
C HIS A 984 -6.01 -6.65 -9.34
N GLN A 985 -5.88 -7.18 -8.11
CA GLN A 985 -6.51 -6.59 -6.93
C GLN A 985 -6.06 -5.13 -6.73
N ARG A 986 -4.74 -4.89 -6.73
CA ARG A 986 -4.20 -3.53 -6.56
C ARG A 986 -4.57 -2.59 -7.71
N LEU A 987 -4.59 -3.09 -8.94
CA LEU A 987 -4.93 -2.29 -10.12
C LEU A 987 -6.41 -1.90 -10.14
N PHE A 988 -7.30 -2.80 -9.72
CA PHE A 988 -8.72 -2.51 -9.58
C PHE A 988 -8.97 -1.42 -8.53
N LEU A 989 -8.23 -1.47 -7.42
CA LEU A 989 -8.24 -0.44 -6.38
C LEU A 989 -7.78 0.92 -6.92
N GLU A 990 -6.62 0.97 -7.58
CA GLU A 990 -6.09 2.21 -8.15
C GLU A 990 -7.05 2.80 -9.20
N GLN A 991 -7.67 1.98 -10.04
CA GLN A 991 -8.70 2.42 -10.99
C GLN A 991 -9.87 3.10 -10.26
N SER A 992 -10.41 2.45 -9.22
CA SER A 992 -11.55 2.96 -8.45
C SER A 992 -11.22 4.30 -7.77
N LEU A 993 -10.02 4.41 -7.21
CA LEU A 993 -9.52 5.63 -6.58
C LEU A 993 -9.36 6.78 -7.57
N ILE A 994 -8.79 6.53 -8.75
CA ILE A 994 -8.62 7.56 -9.78
C ILE A 994 -9.99 8.08 -10.24
N THR A 995 -10.97 7.20 -10.47
CA THR A 995 -12.32 7.61 -10.87
C THR A 995 -12.97 8.58 -9.88
N GLU A 996 -12.91 8.29 -8.58
CA GLU A 996 -13.46 9.19 -7.55
C GLU A 996 -12.65 10.48 -7.39
N ARG A 997 -11.32 10.44 -7.54
CA ARG A 997 -10.48 11.67 -7.56
C ARG A 997 -10.89 12.59 -8.69
N ILE A 998 -11.10 12.05 -9.89
CA ILE A 998 -11.52 12.82 -11.07
C ILE A 998 -12.90 13.45 -10.85
N LYS A 999 -13.86 12.71 -10.29
CA LYS A 999 -15.18 13.24 -9.91
C LYS A 999 -15.08 14.39 -8.92
N LYS A 1000 -14.30 14.23 -7.84
CA LYS A 1000 -14.08 15.27 -6.83
C LYS A 1000 -13.41 16.51 -7.43
N TYR A 1001 -12.42 16.32 -8.30
CA TYR A 1001 -11.73 17.40 -9.00
C TYR A 1001 -12.70 18.16 -9.92
N PHE A 1002 -13.50 17.46 -10.72
CA PHE A 1002 -14.50 18.06 -11.61
C PHE A 1002 -15.48 18.94 -10.83
N ASN A 1003 -16.05 18.44 -9.74
CA ASN A 1003 -16.99 19.18 -8.91
C ASN A 1003 -16.36 20.43 -8.28
N LYS A 1004 -15.14 20.30 -7.74
CA LYS A 1004 -14.38 21.42 -7.18
C LYS A 1004 -14.11 22.50 -8.23
N GLN A 1005 -13.72 22.08 -9.44
CA GLN A 1005 -13.40 23.00 -10.53
C GLN A 1005 -14.65 23.69 -11.06
N LEU A 1006 -15.76 22.97 -11.23
CA LEU A 1006 -17.05 23.55 -11.65
C LEU A 1006 -17.56 24.59 -10.66
N THR A 1007 -17.49 24.26 -9.36
CA THR A 1007 -17.85 25.18 -8.27
C THR A 1007 -17.00 26.46 -8.30
N LYS A 1008 -15.71 26.34 -8.59
CA LYS A 1008 -14.81 27.49 -8.75
C LYS A 1008 -15.18 28.36 -9.95
N GLN A 1009 -15.59 27.77 -11.07
CA GLN A 1009 -15.99 28.52 -12.27
C GLN A 1009 -17.28 29.33 -12.07
N ILE A 1010 -18.25 28.81 -11.33
CA ILE A 1010 -19.53 29.48 -11.10
C ILE A 1010 -19.51 30.48 -9.93
N ALA A 1011 -18.54 30.39 -9.02
CA ALA A 1011 -18.47 31.24 -7.82
C ALA A 1011 -18.61 32.76 -8.10
N PRO A 1012 -17.98 33.34 -9.14
CA PRO A 1012 -18.16 34.76 -9.46
C PRO A 1012 -19.59 35.12 -9.88
N ILE A 1013 -20.30 34.20 -10.55
CA ILE A 1013 -21.68 34.40 -10.99
C ILE A 1013 -22.64 34.30 -9.79
N VAL A 1014 -22.42 33.31 -8.93
CA VAL A 1014 -23.18 33.16 -7.68
C VAL A 1014 -23.04 34.42 -6.82
N GLN A 1015 -21.84 34.99 -6.73
CA GLN A 1015 -21.60 36.25 -6.01
C GLN A 1015 -22.37 37.43 -6.65
N GLN A 1016 -22.36 37.57 -7.97
CA GLN A 1016 -23.11 38.63 -8.67
C GLN A 1016 -24.63 38.50 -8.49
N LEU A 1017 -25.15 37.28 -8.41
CA LEU A 1017 -26.56 37.01 -8.18
C LEU A 1017 -26.96 37.34 -6.73
N ALA A 1018 -26.10 37.00 -5.77
CA ALA A 1018 -26.30 37.35 -4.36
C ALA A 1018 -26.40 38.88 -4.16
N ASP A 1019 -25.58 39.67 -4.84
CA ASP A 1019 -25.65 41.15 -4.84
C ASP A 1019 -26.98 41.70 -5.39
N LEU A 1020 -27.76 40.89 -6.11
CA LEU A 1020 -29.09 41.23 -6.62
C LEU A 1020 -30.22 40.64 -5.77
N HIS A 1021 -29.89 40.03 -4.64
CA HIS A 1021 -30.78 39.23 -3.77
C HIS A 1021 -31.36 37.99 -4.47
N VAL A 1022 -30.62 37.40 -5.42
CA VAL A 1022 -30.95 36.10 -6.01
C VAL A 1022 -30.07 35.05 -5.34
N ILE A 1023 -30.70 34.14 -4.59
CA ILE A 1023 -30.00 33.14 -3.77
C ILE A 1023 -29.91 31.84 -4.55
N VAL A 1024 -28.70 31.44 -4.90
CA VAL A 1024 -28.42 30.16 -5.60
C VAL A 1024 -27.37 29.40 -4.82
N ASN A 1025 -27.66 28.13 -4.53
CA ASN A 1025 -26.72 27.24 -3.85
C ASN A 1025 -26.53 25.98 -4.72
N PRO A 1026 -25.70 26.07 -5.78
CA PRO A 1026 -25.55 25.00 -6.74
C PRO A 1026 -24.85 23.81 -6.07
N GLN A 1027 -25.54 22.67 -6.01
CA GLN A 1027 -24.96 21.40 -5.58
C GLN A 1027 -24.94 20.44 -6.74
N PHE A 1028 -23.74 20.00 -7.09
CA PHE A 1028 -23.57 19.04 -8.16
C PHE A 1028 -23.51 17.63 -7.59
N ASN A 1029 -24.54 16.86 -7.92
CA ASN A 1029 -24.58 15.43 -7.67
C ASN A 1029 -24.39 14.72 -8.99
N PHE A 1030 -23.23 14.11 -9.16
CA PHE A 1030 -22.91 13.28 -10.32
C PHE A 1030 -23.08 11.81 -9.95
N GLU A 1031 -23.67 11.03 -10.85
CA GLU A 1031 -23.76 9.59 -10.65
C GLU A 1031 -22.34 8.98 -10.56
N SER A 1032 -22.17 8.00 -9.68
CA SER A 1032 -20.90 7.25 -9.61
C SER A 1032 -20.70 6.50 -10.92
N ALA A 1033 -19.51 6.62 -11.52
CA ALA A 1033 -19.15 5.74 -12.62
C ALA A 1033 -19.08 4.31 -12.08
N ASN A 1034 -20.04 3.48 -12.46
CA ASN A 1034 -19.97 2.04 -12.25
C ASN A 1034 -18.94 1.46 -13.23
N ILE A 1035 -17.65 1.66 -12.96
CA ILE A 1035 -16.60 0.87 -13.62
C ILE A 1035 -16.52 -0.48 -12.89
N GLU A 1036 -17.59 -1.28 -13.01
CA GLU A 1036 -17.72 -2.59 -12.38
C GLU A 1036 -16.73 -3.62 -12.97
N GLN A 1037 -16.16 -3.32 -14.15
CA GLN A 1037 -15.20 -4.18 -14.82
C GLN A 1037 -13.76 -3.72 -14.56
N PRO A 1038 -12.83 -4.65 -14.24
CA PRO A 1038 -11.41 -4.33 -14.15
C PRO A 1038 -10.87 -3.98 -15.54
N LEU A 1039 -10.61 -2.70 -15.81
CA LEU A 1039 -10.05 -2.25 -17.10
C LEU A 1039 -8.55 -2.56 -17.19
N LEU A 1040 -7.88 -2.59 -16.03
CA LEU A 1040 -6.48 -2.94 -15.87
C LEU A 1040 -6.37 -4.43 -15.49
N HIS A 1041 -6.42 -5.30 -16.49
CA HIS A 1041 -6.40 -6.76 -16.32
C HIS A 1041 -5.53 -7.44 -17.38
N ILE A 1042 -4.42 -8.04 -16.97
CA ILE A 1042 -3.56 -8.83 -17.86
C ILE A 1042 -4.06 -10.29 -17.95
N ASP A 1043 -4.32 -10.79 -19.16
CA ASP A 1043 -4.66 -12.20 -19.39
C ASP A 1043 -3.54 -13.14 -18.94
N PHE A 1044 -3.89 -14.23 -18.25
CA PHE A 1044 -2.92 -15.21 -17.75
C PHE A 1044 -1.98 -15.74 -18.83
N ASN A 1045 -2.54 -16.13 -19.98
CA ASN A 1045 -1.76 -16.66 -21.09
C ASN A 1045 -0.83 -15.62 -21.72
N ASP A 1046 -1.24 -14.36 -21.80
CA ASP A 1046 -0.41 -13.28 -22.33
C ASP A 1046 0.77 -13.01 -21.40
N MET A 1047 0.53 -12.99 -20.08
CA MET A 1047 1.60 -12.88 -19.09
C MET A 1047 2.54 -14.08 -19.13
N LEU A 1048 2.00 -15.31 -19.17
CA LEU A 1048 2.78 -16.55 -19.24
C LEU A 1048 3.66 -16.60 -20.50
N ASN A 1049 3.16 -16.11 -21.64
CA ASN A 1049 3.90 -15.99 -22.89
C ASN A 1049 4.93 -14.85 -22.87
N ALA A 1050 4.64 -13.77 -22.14
CA ALA A 1050 5.53 -12.63 -21.98
C ALA A 1050 6.63 -12.85 -20.92
N LEU A 1051 6.57 -13.95 -20.16
CA LEU A 1051 7.65 -14.35 -19.28
C LEU A 1051 8.96 -14.51 -20.08
N PRO A 1052 10.10 -14.09 -19.52
CA PRO A 1052 11.38 -14.19 -20.21
C PRO A 1052 11.67 -15.66 -20.55
N LYS A 1053 12.05 -15.93 -21.80
CA LYS A 1053 12.47 -17.29 -22.25
C LYS A 1053 13.62 -17.88 -21.43
N GLN A 1054 14.33 -17.01 -20.74
CA GLN A 1054 15.46 -17.33 -19.88
C GLN A 1054 15.03 -17.75 -18.46
N LEU A 1055 13.75 -17.57 -18.10
CA LEU A 1055 13.13 -18.07 -16.87
C LEU A 1055 13.29 -19.60 -16.81
N THR A 1056 14.28 -20.06 -16.06
CA THR A 1056 14.67 -21.47 -15.91
C THR A 1056 15.07 -21.72 -14.47
N LYS A 1057 14.86 -22.92 -13.94
CA LYS A 1057 15.23 -23.27 -12.56
C LYS A 1057 16.68 -22.88 -12.24
N ARG A 1058 17.58 -23.04 -13.21
CA ARG A 1058 19.00 -22.66 -13.12
C ARG A 1058 19.25 -21.14 -13.09
N LYS A 1059 18.46 -20.34 -13.81
CA LYS A 1059 18.59 -18.87 -13.81
C LYS A 1059 17.85 -18.19 -12.66
N ILE A 1060 16.75 -18.78 -12.18
CA ILE A 1060 16.09 -18.33 -10.95
C ILE A 1060 16.94 -18.66 -9.73
N LEU A 1061 17.79 -19.68 -9.73
CA LEU A 1061 18.73 -19.93 -8.63
C LEU A 1061 20.03 -19.10 -8.74
N ASN A 1062 20.15 -18.23 -9.74
CA ASN A 1062 21.32 -17.39 -9.99
C ASN A 1062 20.96 -15.91 -9.77
N PRO A 1063 21.59 -15.20 -8.81
CA PRO A 1063 21.25 -13.81 -8.47
C PRO A 1063 21.24 -12.84 -9.66
N ASN A 1064 22.22 -12.90 -10.55
CA ASN A 1064 22.29 -12.05 -11.75
C ASN A 1064 21.20 -12.41 -12.77
N GLY A 1065 20.87 -13.71 -12.86
CA GLY A 1065 19.76 -14.17 -13.69
C GLY A 1065 18.40 -13.77 -13.14
N GLN A 1066 18.25 -13.73 -11.81
CA GLN A 1066 17.02 -13.30 -11.14
C GLN A 1066 16.71 -11.83 -11.39
N ARG A 1067 17.68 -10.92 -11.24
CA ARG A 1067 17.42 -9.48 -11.45
C ARG A 1067 16.99 -9.19 -12.89
N ASP A 1068 17.70 -9.71 -13.88
CA ASP A 1068 17.32 -9.61 -15.29
C ASP A 1068 15.92 -10.18 -15.55
N ILE A 1069 15.60 -11.31 -14.91
CA ILE A 1069 14.28 -11.93 -14.98
C ILE A 1069 13.23 -11.04 -14.33
N HIS A 1070 13.49 -10.46 -13.16
CA HIS A 1070 12.54 -9.62 -12.44
C HIS A 1070 12.27 -8.31 -13.19
N GLU A 1071 13.33 -7.64 -13.65
CA GLU A 1071 13.21 -6.44 -14.46
C GLU A 1071 12.53 -6.75 -15.81
N SER A 1072 12.83 -7.89 -16.44
CA SER A 1072 12.14 -8.32 -17.66
C SER A 1072 10.68 -8.65 -17.41
N ILE A 1073 10.32 -9.28 -16.29
CA ILE A 1073 8.92 -9.56 -15.91
C ILE A 1073 8.21 -8.23 -15.64
N CYS A 1074 8.84 -7.28 -14.95
CA CYS A 1074 8.29 -5.93 -14.72
C CYS A 1074 8.05 -5.19 -16.04
N GLN A 1075 9.04 -5.19 -16.94
CA GLN A 1075 8.92 -4.56 -18.26
C GLN A 1075 7.83 -5.23 -19.11
N SER A 1076 7.76 -6.56 -19.11
CA SER A 1076 6.69 -7.31 -19.79
C SER A 1076 5.32 -6.96 -19.20
N THR A 1077 5.20 -6.91 -17.87
CA THR A 1077 3.97 -6.54 -17.16
C THR A 1077 3.52 -5.12 -17.56
N LEU A 1078 4.42 -4.14 -17.51
CA LEU A 1078 4.13 -2.75 -17.92
C LEU A 1078 3.78 -2.66 -19.40
N GLY A 1079 4.45 -3.42 -20.27
CA GLY A 1079 4.15 -3.50 -21.70
C GLY A 1079 2.75 -4.03 -21.98
N LEU A 1080 2.31 -5.06 -21.23
CA LEU A 1080 0.96 -5.61 -21.33
C LEU A 1080 -0.12 -4.69 -20.74
N LEU A 1081 0.21 -3.89 -19.72
CA LEU A 1081 -0.70 -2.90 -19.14
C LEU A 1081 -0.82 -1.63 -19.98
N GLN A 1082 0.14 -1.31 -20.84
CA GLN A 1082 0.15 -0.05 -21.60
C GLN A 1082 -1.12 0.17 -22.46
N PRO A 1083 -1.63 -0.82 -23.23
CA PRO A 1083 -2.90 -0.68 -23.94
C PRO A 1083 -4.09 -0.44 -22.99
N GLN A 1084 -4.07 -1.08 -21.83
CA GLN A 1084 -5.14 -1.03 -20.83
C GLN A 1084 -5.16 0.30 -20.08
N MET A 1085 -4.00 0.90 -19.83
CA MET A 1085 -3.91 2.29 -19.35
C MET A 1085 -4.53 3.26 -20.37
N GLY A 1086 -4.36 2.99 -21.67
CA GLY A 1086 -5.05 3.73 -22.72
C GLY A 1086 -6.58 3.57 -22.66
N LEU A 1087 -7.07 2.37 -22.39
CA LEU A 1087 -8.51 2.10 -22.20
C LEU A 1087 -9.06 2.78 -20.94
N LEU A 1088 -8.35 2.69 -19.82
CA LEU A 1088 -8.69 3.38 -18.58
C LEU A 1088 -8.80 4.88 -18.82
N ARG A 1089 -7.80 5.48 -19.46
CA ARG A 1089 -7.81 6.89 -19.83
C ARG A 1089 -9.05 7.25 -20.66
N GLN A 1090 -9.36 6.46 -21.70
CA GLN A 1090 -10.55 6.70 -22.52
C GLN A 1090 -11.85 6.61 -21.72
N GLN A 1091 -11.96 5.65 -20.80
CA GLN A 1091 -13.13 5.52 -19.93
C GLN A 1091 -13.25 6.69 -18.95
N LEU A 1092 -12.15 7.17 -18.39
CA LEU A 1092 -12.14 8.36 -17.54
C LEU A 1092 -12.55 9.62 -18.33
N GLU A 1093 -12.03 9.81 -19.54
CA GLU A 1093 -12.44 10.91 -20.43
C GLU A 1093 -13.94 10.82 -20.81
N LEU A 1094 -14.47 9.61 -21.00
CA LEU A 1094 -15.91 9.39 -21.22
C LEU A 1094 -16.73 9.75 -19.98
N TYR A 1095 -16.24 9.38 -18.79
CA TYR A 1095 -16.90 9.72 -17.54
C TYR A 1095 -16.92 11.24 -17.29
N VAL A 1096 -15.81 11.94 -17.58
CA VAL A 1096 -15.76 13.41 -17.53
C VAL A 1096 -16.80 14.04 -18.47
N LYS A 1097 -16.96 13.50 -19.67
CA LYS A 1097 -18.00 13.96 -20.62
C LYS A 1097 -19.42 13.70 -20.10
N GLN A 1098 -19.64 12.56 -19.46
CA GLN A 1098 -20.94 12.26 -18.84
C GLN A 1098 -21.25 13.26 -17.73
N MET A 1099 -20.29 13.54 -16.84
CA MET A 1099 -20.45 14.57 -15.80
C MET A 1099 -20.71 15.96 -16.39
N ALA A 1100 -20.12 16.30 -17.55
CA ALA A 1100 -20.40 17.55 -18.24
C ALA A 1100 -21.86 17.64 -18.73
N VAL A 1101 -22.41 16.56 -19.29
CA VAL A 1101 -23.82 16.48 -19.70
C VAL A 1101 -24.76 16.57 -18.49
N GLU A 1102 -24.42 15.89 -17.39
CA GLU A 1102 -25.17 16.00 -16.13
C GLU A 1102 -25.12 17.43 -15.57
N ALA A 1103 -23.96 18.09 -15.65
CA ALA A 1103 -23.79 19.48 -15.25
C ALA A 1103 -24.63 20.45 -16.11
N GLU A 1104 -24.77 20.20 -17.41
CA GLU A 1104 -25.65 20.98 -18.29
C GLU A 1104 -27.12 20.91 -17.83
N SER A 1105 -27.61 19.70 -17.57
CA SER A 1105 -28.99 19.51 -17.09
C SER A 1105 -29.21 20.23 -15.74
N GLN A 1106 -28.22 20.18 -14.85
CA GLN A 1106 -28.28 20.88 -13.57
C GLN A 1106 -28.19 22.40 -13.73
N PHE A 1107 -27.39 22.91 -14.67
CA PHE A 1107 -27.33 24.34 -15.02
C PHE A 1107 -28.68 24.85 -15.54
N GLU A 1108 -29.38 24.10 -16.37
CA GLU A 1108 -30.73 24.47 -16.84
C GLU A 1108 -31.72 24.59 -15.67
N SER A 1109 -31.66 23.64 -14.73
CA SER A 1109 -32.48 23.67 -13.51
C SER A 1109 -32.16 24.90 -12.63
N PHE A 1110 -30.87 25.19 -12.41
CA PHE A 1110 -30.45 26.37 -11.66
C PHE A 1110 -30.82 27.67 -12.37
N GLU A 1111 -30.70 27.74 -13.69
CA GLU A 1111 -31.08 28.92 -14.47
C GLU A 1111 -32.59 29.17 -14.41
N ALA A 1112 -33.42 28.12 -14.50
CA ALA A 1112 -34.86 28.26 -14.30
C ALA A 1112 -35.21 28.81 -12.90
N ASN A 1113 -34.49 28.37 -11.86
CA ASN A 1113 -34.63 28.92 -10.50
C ASN A 1113 -34.23 30.39 -10.44
N ILE A 1114 -33.07 30.76 -11.01
CA ILE A 1114 -32.59 32.14 -11.11
C ILE A 1114 -33.64 33.06 -11.76
N GLN A 1115 -34.18 32.66 -12.91
CA GLN A 1115 -35.18 33.46 -13.63
C GLN A 1115 -36.50 33.58 -12.87
N THR A 1116 -36.89 32.53 -12.13
CA THR A 1116 -38.08 32.58 -11.25
C THR A 1116 -37.88 33.60 -10.14
N GLN A 1117 -36.72 33.58 -9.46
CA GLN A 1117 -36.41 34.55 -8.41
C GLN A 1117 -36.32 36.00 -8.93
N ILE A 1118 -35.73 36.21 -10.11
CA ILE A 1118 -35.68 37.54 -10.76
C ILE A 1118 -37.10 38.05 -11.04
N ASN A 1119 -37.99 37.19 -11.54
CA ASN A 1119 -39.38 37.56 -11.80
C ASN A 1119 -40.15 37.89 -10.50
N ASP A 1120 -39.94 37.12 -9.44
CA ASP A 1120 -40.51 37.40 -8.12
C ASP A 1120 -40.04 38.77 -7.60
N LEU A 1121 -38.73 39.06 -7.66
CA LEU A 1121 -38.16 40.34 -7.22
C LEU A 1121 -38.64 41.55 -8.05
N LEU A 1122 -38.96 41.35 -9.33
CA LEU A 1122 -39.51 42.39 -10.21
C LEU A 1122 -41.04 42.58 -10.05
N ALA A 1123 -41.75 41.59 -9.51
CA ALA A 1123 -43.20 41.62 -9.35
C ALA A 1123 -43.67 42.44 -8.13
N PHE A 1124 -42.80 42.64 -7.14
CA PHE A 1124 -43.11 43.39 -5.92
C PHE A 1124 -42.46 44.77 -5.92
N ASP A 1125 -43.27 45.81 -5.70
CA ASP A 1125 -42.75 47.13 -5.36
C ASP A 1125 -42.39 47.16 -3.86
N LEU A 1126 -41.18 47.62 -3.55
CA LEU A 1126 -40.76 47.88 -2.17
C LEU A 1126 -41.55 49.08 -1.63
N ASP A 1127 -42.72 48.80 -1.08
CA ASP A 1127 -43.59 49.77 -0.44
C ASP A 1127 -43.41 49.77 1.09
N THR A 1128 -44.00 50.75 1.76
CA THR A 1128 -43.85 50.91 3.22
C THR A 1128 -44.44 49.72 3.99
N THR A 1129 -45.42 49.02 3.43
CA THR A 1129 -46.04 47.84 4.03
C THR A 1129 -45.08 46.64 4.01
N LEU A 1130 -44.47 46.34 2.87
CA LEU A 1130 -43.51 45.24 2.74
C LEU A 1130 -42.25 45.51 3.58
N ILE A 1131 -41.72 46.73 3.57
CA ILE A 1131 -40.55 47.10 4.38
C ILE A 1131 -40.81 46.95 5.89
N ASN A 1132 -42.00 47.33 6.37
CA ASN A 1132 -42.36 47.13 7.77
C ASN A 1132 -42.51 45.64 8.12
N GLN A 1133 -43.03 44.83 7.20
CA GLN A 1133 -43.07 43.38 7.36
C GLN A 1133 -41.64 42.80 7.43
N LEU A 1134 -40.73 43.20 6.52
CA LEU A 1134 -39.33 42.76 6.55
C LEU A 1134 -38.62 43.12 7.86
N LYS A 1135 -38.87 44.32 8.41
CA LYS A 1135 -38.31 44.73 9.71
C LYS A 1135 -38.76 43.84 10.87
N ASP A 1136 -40.06 43.54 10.93
CA ASP A 1136 -40.62 42.65 11.96
C ASP A 1136 -40.06 41.23 11.83
N LYS A 1137 -40.00 40.69 10.60
CA LYS A 1137 -39.47 39.35 10.35
C LYS A 1137 -37.97 39.24 10.59
N HIS A 1138 -37.18 40.25 10.22
CA HIS A 1138 -35.76 40.33 10.56
C HIS A 1138 -35.56 40.27 12.09
N GLN A 1139 -36.35 41.05 12.85
CA GLN A 1139 -36.24 41.07 14.31
C GLN A 1139 -36.56 39.71 14.94
N GLN A 1140 -37.54 38.97 14.38
CA GLN A 1140 -37.89 37.62 14.80
C GLN A 1140 -36.82 36.59 14.37
N LEU A 1141 -36.35 36.61 13.12
CA LEU A 1141 -35.29 35.73 12.61
C LEU A 1141 -33.98 35.91 13.38
N LYS A 1142 -33.62 37.16 13.70
CA LYS A 1142 -32.40 37.48 14.45
C LYS A 1142 -32.36 36.83 15.83
N THR A 1143 -33.50 36.53 16.45
CA THR A 1143 -33.55 35.82 17.75
C THR A 1143 -33.37 34.30 17.63
N ILE A 1144 -33.37 33.77 16.41
CA ILE A 1144 -33.29 32.33 16.12
C ILE A 1144 -31.99 31.98 15.38
N LEU A 1145 -31.53 32.83 14.46
CA LEU A 1145 -30.36 32.59 13.61
C LEU A 1145 -29.01 33.05 14.22
N TYR A 1146 -29.06 33.96 15.19
CA TYR A 1146 -27.92 34.63 15.81
C TYR A 1146 -28.14 34.77 17.32
#